data_AF-A0A9Q3UXV1-F1
#
_entry.id   AF-A0A9Q3UXV1-F1
#
_cell.length_a   1.000
_cell.length_b   1.000
_cell.length_c   1.000
_cell.angle_alpha   90.00
_cell.angle_beta   90.00
_cell.angle_gamma   90.00
#
_symmetry.space_group_name_H-M   'P 1'
#
loop_
_entity.id
_entity.type
_entity.pdbx_description
1 polymer ?
#
loop_
_entity_poly.entity_id
_entity_poly.type
_entity_poly.pdbx_seq_one_letter_code
_entity_poly.pdbx_strand_id
1 'polypeptide(L)'
;MVNIISQMYFAQQQINYGDFSNPVPSVSAMANYQETPVSIATGLPSITIPLLNISSTDKNISESVGLSYNVNTITEGEFVSEVGLGWTKFSGGVISRTIISGLDERFDNAGTGNYIQNDFDDIYYYNLPNGISGKFKIDRVGNTFAIYDQGTNNVVIEYTRINNNATLIIDSFTIIDDKGYKYIFNDYSQNLYSESNKLYRSAFFLSKIQNASGVELLNYEYRKDNKYINNTNTLLYQSCKLKKINSPGLGNIKIEYNVDSSLEETFNDSYSISNVTLENNSGKVISKFSFEYLFNNFSNSPVSKRTLTKIKKDNLKNPNGNPLETTSFVYNTTSLPDIVPPISGVTGCSNIQDYYTVYPKERVIGVLKKIIMPTGGVTEYNFEPNEFFYNKNSPLYLASLKDFVDPYTQEIQPLSSSSYYTSQNNTFTFTVSGDPSKKKKIYFAFSAEPGRILPPIGGGGWETDPGDGSTPVTPSLDAHFKINNGAVAVVICGVSASAYEYTSQGYFEIYPGTYSVQIISPGTIKGNFHTSEVVTLPPPYKNIGYFSGLRIKEINTYESISDTSPVKAFSYKYLDFDGSGNSSGYEIQNESYNNDLGTSVYVVYKNIMVTDEIMGGYIKHYLKTPADYPETQYVVQGENFDLKHYYNITKGGLITKKEVFNSDNQKVQSTEYEYELQDQPGTASIKSSIGYVRPGIVRRMTVFDKIHNGSQTLTNKTEQEFNSLRGGFKLSKITSTSADGQISEKTLSYPIAHVISGVTNEYQHLWNSNMKGFVVNVTEKRNGDIISITDTKFANNSFYPTSIKVTNSSDNSVLSSVRYDNYDNRGNLVQFTTIIDEATGLGVPTTIIYGYNSTYPIAKIEGAQLSDIPSNLITAIVNASNEDANATPAQEEAKEQALIAALNMFKNDSVLQNFMITCYTYNPLVGITTNIPPNGIMELYKYDSFNRLLKVVDVDGNTVKEHLYNYKN
;
A
#
# COMPACT_ATOMS: atom_id res chain seq x y z
N MET A 1 32.76 -5.84 -1.48
CA MET A 1 33.14 -4.57 -0.80
C MET A 1 33.80 -3.55 -1.72
N VAL A 2 34.55 -3.95 -2.77
CA VAL A 2 35.26 -3.00 -3.67
C VAL A 2 34.35 -2.34 -4.73
N ASN A 3 33.24 -2.96 -5.14
CA ASN A 3 32.30 -2.34 -6.11
C ASN A 3 31.38 -1.26 -5.51
N ILE A 4 31.17 -1.26 -4.19
CA ILE A 4 30.29 -0.30 -3.50
C ILE A 4 30.91 1.11 -3.47
N ILE A 5 32.24 1.19 -3.37
CA ILE A 5 32.95 2.47 -3.26
C ILE A 5 33.03 3.20 -4.61
N SER A 6 32.98 2.48 -5.74
CA SER A 6 33.01 3.10 -7.07
C SER A 6 31.69 3.81 -7.44
N GLN A 7 30.55 3.32 -6.94
CA GLN A 7 29.26 4.01 -7.08
C GLN A 7 29.14 5.22 -6.14
N MET A 8 29.84 5.22 -5.00
CA MET A 8 29.82 6.36 -4.06
C MET A 8 30.43 7.65 -4.63
N TYR A 9 31.31 7.56 -5.63
CA TYR A 9 31.89 8.75 -6.28
C TYR A 9 30.97 9.39 -7.33
N PHE A 10 29.95 8.68 -7.84
CA PHE A 10 28.90 9.25 -8.70
C PHE A 10 27.57 9.49 -7.95
N ALA A 11 27.35 8.80 -6.83
CA ALA A 11 26.17 8.94 -5.95
C ALA A 11 26.19 10.20 -5.05
N GLN A 12 27.20 11.06 -5.18
CA GLN A 12 27.30 12.29 -4.39
C GLN A 12 26.38 13.42 -4.90
N GLN A 13 25.64 13.20 -5.99
CA GLN A 13 24.57 14.10 -6.43
C GLN A 13 23.19 13.43 -6.26
N GLN A 14 22.47 13.90 -5.22
CA GLN A 14 21.00 13.97 -5.14
C GLN A 14 20.24 12.69 -4.78
N ILE A 15 20.42 12.29 -3.51
CA ILE A 15 19.68 11.21 -2.85
C ILE A 15 18.16 11.28 -3.10
N ASN A 16 17.49 12.44 -3.06
CA ASN A 16 16.01 12.48 -3.16
C ASN A 16 15.39 12.55 -4.58
N TYR A 17 16.13 12.95 -5.61
CA TYR A 17 15.52 13.34 -6.90
C TYR A 17 16.41 13.08 -8.15
N GLY A 18 17.59 12.47 -7.98
CA GLY A 18 18.53 12.11 -9.05
C GLY A 18 18.42 10.67 -9.56
N ASP A 19 19.46 10.17 -10.22
CA ASP A 19 19.64 8.93 -11.03
C ASP A 19 19.20 7.55 -10.48
N PHE A 20 18.29 7.50 -9.51
CA PHE A 20 17.73 6.27 -8.99
C PHE A 20 16.74 5.64 -9.96
N SER A 21 16.71 4.30 -9.99
CA SER A 21 15.70 3.53 -10.72
C SER A 21 14.28 3.76 -10.18
N ASN A 22 14.15 4.24 -8.94
CA ASN A 22 12.89 4.48 -8.27
C ASN A 22 12.41 5.93 -8.48
N PRO A 23 11.10 6.15 -8.61
CA PRO A 23 10.52 7.49 -8.78
C PRO A 23 10.63 8.30 -7.48
N VAL A 24 10.27 9.60 -7.54
CA VAL A 24 10.40 10.53 -6.41
C VAL A 24 9.78 10.01 -5.10
N PRO A 25 10.31 10.38 -3.92
CA PRO A 25 9.90 9.83 -2.61
C PRO A 25 8.39 9.72 -2.40
N SER A 26 7.61 10.74 -2.77
CA SER A 26 6.15 10.77 -2.61
C SER A 26 5.38 9.70 -3.38
N VAL A 27 5.98 9.08 -4.39
CA VAL A 27 5.35 8.04 -5.23
C VAL A 27 6.12 6.72 -5.21
N SER A 28 7.32 6.71 -4.62
CA SER A 28 8.18 5.52 -4.49
C SER A 28 7.51 4.35 -3.75
N ALA A 29 6.71 4.66 -2.72
CA ALA A 29 5.97 3.64 -1.96
C ALA A 29 4.92 2.89 -2.79
N MET A 30 4.41 3.48 -3.88
CA MET A 30 3.33 2.88 -4.67
C MET A 30 3.70 1.54 -5.29
N ALA A 31 4.94 1.41 -5.77
CA ALA A 31 5.45 0.14 -6.29
C ALA A 31 5.40 -0.95 -5.20
N ASN A 32 5.77 -0.61 -3.96
CA ASN A 32 5.75 -1.55 -2.83
C ASN A 32 4.33 -2.06 -2.51
N TYR A 33 3.29 -1.22 -2.62
CA TYR A 33 1.91 -1.68 -2.43
C TYR A 33 1.42 -2.63 -3.53
N GLN A 34 1.98 -2.53 -4.74
CA GLN A 34 1.65 -3.42 -5.87
C GLN A 34 2.49 -4.71 -5.86
N GLU A 35 3.77 -4.60 -5.50
CA GLU A 35 4.71 -5.71 -5.53
C GLU A 35 4.63 -6.59 -4.28
N THR A 36 4.34 -6.00 -3.11
CA THR A 36 4.13 -6.74 -1.85
C THR A 36 2.74 -6.39 -1.28
N PRO A 37 1.69 -7.15 -1.66
CA PRO A 37 0.32 -6.84 -1.29
C PRO A 37 0.11 -6.84 0.23
N VAL A 38 -0.64 -5.86 0.75
CA VAL A 38 -1.09 -5.88 2.15
C VAL A 38 -2.13 -6.97 2.33
N SER A 39 -1.74 -8.07 2.98
CA SER A 39 -2.58 -9.25 3.16
C SER A 39 -2.26 -9.95 4.48
N ILE A 40 -3.24 -10.66 5.03
CA ILE A 40 -3.03 -11.59 6.16
C ILE A 40 -1.95 -12.64 5.81
N ALA A 41 -1.85 -13.03 4.54
CA ALA A 41 -0.86 -13.98 4.06
C ALA A 41 0.57 -13.44 4.08
N THR A 42 0.74 -12.12 3.95
CA THR A 42 2.05 -11.45 4.08
C THR A 42 2.34 -11.04 5.53
N GLY A 43 1.37 -11.24 6.44
CA GLY A 43 1.45 -10.76 7.81
C GLY A 43 1.39 -9.22 7.94
N LEU A 44 0.88 -8.52 6.92
CA LEU A 44 0.82 -7.06 6.91
C LEU A 44 -0.60 -6.58 7.22
N PRO A 45 -0.81 -5.80 8.29
CA PRO A 45 -2.12 -5.23 8.60
C PRO A 45 -2.41 -4.01 7.72
N SER A 46 -3.68 -3.81 7.35
CA SER A 46 -4.12 -2.60 6.67
C SER A 46 -4.36 -1.48 7.68
N ILE A 47 -3.39 -0.56 7.81
CA ILE A 47 -3.46 0.59 8.73
C ILE A 47 -3.72 1.86 7.89
N THR A 48 -4.89 2.47 8.06
CA THR A 48 -5.31 3.65 7.31
C THR A 48 -5.96 4.71 8.20
N ILE A 49 -5.63 5.99 7.98
CA ILE A 49 -6.24 7.14 8.64
C ILE A 49 -6.95 8.01 7.60
N PRO A 50 -8.29 7.94 7.50
CA PRO A 50 -9.05 8.82 6.62
C PRO A 50 -9.05 10.25 7.18
N LEU A 51 -8.92 11.25 6.29
CA LEU A 51 -8.92 12.67 6.70
C LEU A 51 -10.12 13.42 6.13
N LEU A 52 -10.17 13.59 4.80
CA LEU A 52 -11.19 14.37 4.10
C LEU A 52 -11.66 13.63 2.87
N ASN A 53 -12.91 13.86 2.48
CA ASN A 53 -13.49 13.36 1.23
C ASN A 53 -14.25 14.48 0.53
N ILE A 54 -14.22 14.48 -0.79
CA ILE A 54 -15.03 15.37 -1.62
C ILE A 54 -15.66 14.58 -2.77
N SER A 55 -16.98 14.68 -2.89
CA SER A 55 -17.72 14.05 -3.99
C SER A 55 -17.69 14.91 -5.25
N SER A 56 -17.89 14.29 -6.42
CA SER A 56 -18.26 15.00 -7.65
C SER A 56 -19.79 15.07 -7.82
N THR A 57 -20.25 15.65 -8.93
CA THR A 57 -21.68 15.58 -9.31
C THR A 57 -22.13 14.19 -9.74
N ASP A 58 -21.20 13.31 -10.10
CA ASP A 58 -21.49 11.89 -10.31
C ASP A 58 -21.22 11.12 -9.01
N LYS A 59 -22.24 10.45 -8.49
CA LYS A 59 -22.18 9.68 -7.23
C LYS A 59 -21.11 8.57 -7.24
N ASN A 60 -20.65 8.13 -8.40
CA ASN A 60 -19.63 7.09 -8.53
C ASN A 60 -18.19 7.64 -8.47
N ILE A 61 -18.02 8.96 -8.53
CA ILE A 61 -16.70 9.61 -8.52
C ILE A 61 -16.61 10.56 -7.32
N SER A 62 -15.61 10.28 -6.48
CA SER A 62 -15.21 11.09 -5.34
C SER A 62 -13.70 10.99 -5.17
N GLU A 63 -13.12 11.91 -4.41
CA GLU A 63 -11.72 11.89 -4.00
C GLU A 63 -11.61 11.90 -2.48
N SER A 64 -10.79 11.00 -1.96
CA SER A 64 -10.52 10.86 -0.53
C SER A 64 -9.04 11.12 -0.26
N VAL A 65 -8.75 12.02 0.67
CA VAL A 65 -7.40 12.20 1.21
C VAL A 65 -7.29 11.36 2.47
N GLY A 66 -6.42 10.36 2.42
CA GLY A 66 -6.14 9.48 3.55
C GLY A 66 -4.66 9.14 3.64
N LEU A 67 -4.24 8.68 4.82
CA LEU A 67 -2.91 8.13 5.04
C LEU A 67 -2.99 6.62 5.14
N SER A 68 -1.99 5.93 4.60
CA SER A 68 -1.80 4.50 4.83
C SER A 68 -0.39 4.25 5.32
N TYR A 69 -0.25 3.33 6.26
CA TYR A 69 1.03 2.89 6.79
C TYR A 69 1.43 1.54 6.20
N ASN A 70 2.66 1.43 5.72
CA ASN A 70 3.23 0.18 5.25
C ASN A 70 4.61 -0.03 5.89
N VAL A 71 4.77 -1.14 6.59
CA VAL A 71 6.00 -1.48 7.30
C VAL A 71 7.17 -1.78 6.35
N ASN A 72 6.91 -2.15 5.09
CA ASN A 72 7.97 -2.46 4.13
C ASN A 72 8.71 -1.20 3.64
N THR A 73 8.18 0.01 3.90
CA THR A 73 8.80 1.27 3.44
C THR A 73 9.61 1.96 4.55
N ILE A 74 10.09 1.20 5.54
CA ILE A 74 10.87 1.74 6.67
C ILE A 74 12.33 1.29 6.69
N THR A 75 12.73 0.44 5.73
CA THR A 75 14.04 -0.20 5.70
C THR A 75 15.21 0.79 5.56
N GLU A 76 16.41 0.33 5.89
CA GLU A 76 17.65 1.09 5.79
C GLU A 76 17.95 1.34 4.30
N GLY A 77 17.68 2.56 3.81
CA GLY A 77 17.80 2.93 2.39
C GLY A 77 16.52 3.44 1.75
N GLU A 78 15.35 3.28 2.38
CA GLU A 78 14.08 3.79 1.85
C GLU A 78 13.88 5.28 2.15
N PHE A 79 13.24 5.98 1.20
CA PHE A 79 12.91 7.39 1.34
C PHE A 79 11.73 7.63 2.27
N VAL A 80 11.83 8.69 3.06
CA VAL A 80 10.75 9.16 3.94
C VAL A 80 9.91 10.19 3.19
N SER A 81 8.62 9.91 3.02
CA SER A 81 7.66 10.76 2.30
C SER A 81 7.40 12.11 3.00
N GLU A 82 6.59 12.96 2.38
CA GLU A 82 6.10 14.21 2.99
C GLU A 82 5.24 14.02 4.25
N VAL A 83 4.82 12.79 4.54
CA VAL A 83 4.01 12.44 5.73
C VAL A 83 4.88 11.84 6.83
N GLY A 84 6.06 11.30 6.52
CA GLY A 84 6.96 10.69 7.50
C GLY A 84 7.07 9.17 7.38
N LEU A 85 7.94 8.60 8.20
CA LEU A 85 8.42 7.22 8.09
C LEU A 85 7.26 6.20 8.04
N GLY A 86 7.23 5.39 6.98
CA GLY A 86 6.23 4.34 6.76
C GLY A 86 4.85 4.83 6.30
N TRP A 87 4.60 6.15 6.28
CA TRP A 87 3.32 6.71 5.88
C TRP A 87 3.32 7.19 4.42
N THR A 88 2.25 6.88 3.71
CA THR A 88 1.96 7.37 2.36
C THR A 88 0.63 8.11 2.35
N LYS A 89 0.59 9.29 1.73
CA LYS A 89 -0.65 10.01 1.44
C LYS A 89 -1.24 9.47 0.15
N PHE A 90 -2.40 8.82 0.23
CA PHE A 90 -3.18 8.46 -0.94
C PHE A 90 -4.18 9.57 -1.22
N SER A 91 -3.97 10.28 -2.34
CA SER A 91 -4.93 11.22 -2.92
C SER A 91 -4.55 11.56 -4.36
N GLY A 92 -5.56 11.80 -5.20
CA GLY A 92 -5.35 11.97 -6.63
C GLY A 92 -4.98 10.66 -7.33
N GLY A 93 -4.61 10.77 -8.59
CA GLY A 93 -4.09 9.64 -9.36
C GLY A 93 -2.65 9.90 -9.77
N VAL A 94 -1.87 8.84 -9.88
CA VAL A 94 -0.48 8.92 -10.35
C VAL A 94 -0.15 7.72 -11.22
N ILE A 95 0.68 7.95 -12.25
CA ILE A 95 1.39 6.93 -13.00
C ILE A 95 2.88 7.14 -12.70
N SER A 96 3.49 6.27 -11.91
CA SER A 96 4.93 6.32 -11.62
C SER A 96 5.71 5.42 -12.57
N ARG A 97 6.91 5.85 -12.95
CA ARG A 97 7.80 5.11 -13.85
C ARG A 97 9.00 4.58 -13.08
N THR A 98 9.34 3.31 -13.31
CA THR A 98 10.57 2.69 -12.83
C THR A 98 11.47 2.42 -14.03
N ILE A 99 12.71 2.92 -13.99
CA ILE A 99 13.68 2.72 -15.05
C ILE A 99 14.31 1.33 -14.95
N ILE A 100 14.33 0.58 -16.05
CA ILE A 100 14.90 -0.77 -16.17
C ILE A 100 16.04 -0.75 -17.19
N SER A 101 17.21 -1.31 -16.84
CA SER A 101 18.45 -1.37 -17.65
C SER A 101 19.05 -0.04 -18.20
N GLY A 102 18.28 1.05 -18.24
CA GLY A 102 18.66 2.36 -18.75
C GLY A 102 17.44 3.13 -19.28
N LEU A 103 17.59 4.44 -19.51
CA LEU A 103 16.47 5.27 -19.95
C LEU A 103 15.95 4.93 -21.37
N ASP A 104 14.65 4.69 -21.54
CA ASP A 104 14.03 4.40 -22.86
C ASP A 104 14.16 5.53 -23.91
N GLU A 105 14.36 6.77 -23.48
CA GLU A 105 14.58 7.92 -24.36
C GLU A 105 16.08 8.24 -24.56
N ARG A 106 16.98 7.35 -24.11
CA ARG A 106 18.44 7.54 -24.22
C ARG A 106 18.93 7.81 -25.64
N PHE A 107 18.31 7.25 -26.67
CA PHE A 107 18.69 7.46 -28.09
C PHE A 107 17.56 8.16 -28.88
N ASP A 108 17.43 9.47 -28.69
CA ASP A 108 16.38 10.32 -29.28
C ASP A 108 16.80 11.07 -30.55
N ASN A 109 18.00 10.81 -31.07
CA ASN A 109 18.53 11.44 -32.27
C ASN A 109 19.12 10.41 -33.24
N ALA A 110 18.34 10.07 -34.28
CA ALA A 110 18.69 9.10 -35.31
C ALA A 110 19.87 9.53 -36.21
N GLY A 111 20.27 10.81 -36.18
CA GLY A 111 21.41 11.31 -36.94
C GLY A 111 22.78 11.12 -36.26
N THR A 112 22.81 10.59 -35.03
CA THR A 112 24.06 10.35 -34.30
C THR A 112 24.64 8.98 -34.63
N GLY A 113 25.97 8.86 -34.71
CA GLY A 113 26.65 7.60 -35.00
C GLY A 113 26.47 6.51 -33.94
N ASN A 114 25.88 6.85 -32.80
CA ASN A 114 25.70 6.01 -31.63
C ASN A 114 24.23 5.58 -31.47
N TYR A 115 23.36 5.91 -32.43
CA TYR A 115 21.93 5.60 -32.37
C TYR A 115 21.71 4.09 -32.42
N ILE A 116 21.00 3.60 -31.40
CA ILE A 116 20.41 2.27 -31.38
C ILE A 116 18.93 2.40 -31.05
N GLN A 117 18.12 1.44 -31.51
CA GLN A 117 16.71 1.41 -31.15
C GLN A 117 16.56 0.92 -29.71
N ASN A 118 15.85 1.68 -28.87
CA ASN A 118 15.57 1.29 -27.49
C ASN A 118 14.58 0.12 -27.42
N ASP A 119 14.77 -0.75 -26.44
CA ASP A 119 13.95 -1.94 -26.19
C ASP A 119 12.66 -1.63 -25.40
N PHE A 120 12.53 -0.43 -24.83
CA PHE A 120 11.39 0.02 -24.02
C PHE A 120 11.09 -0.93 -22.86
N ASP A 121 12.00 -1.04 -21.89
CA ASP A 121 11.90 -1.99 -20.78
C ASP A 121 11.36 -1.39 -19.47
N ASP A 122 11.07 -0.09 -19.44
CA ASP A 122 10.52 0.58 -18.26
C ASP A 122 9.10 0.12 -17.88
N ILE A 123 8.83 0.18 -16.59
CA ILE A 123 7.54 -0.22 -16.01
C ILE A 123 6.81 1.01 -15.48
N TYR A 124 5.51 1.07 -15.78
CA TYR A 124 4.62 2.10 -15.29
C TYR A 124 3.64 1.49 -14.29
N TYR A 125 3.57 2.06 -13.08
CA TYR A 125 2.58 1.70 -12.06
C TYR A 125 1.53 2.80 -11.99
N TYR A 126 0.25 2.46 -11.95
CA TYR A 126 -0.82 3.43 -11.86
C TYR A 126 -1.74 3.17 -10.67
N ASN A 127 -2.23 4.25 -10.07
CA ASN A 127 -3.29 4.24 -9.07
C ASN A 127 -4.28 5.37 -9.36
N LEU A 128 -5.57 5.05 -9.28
CA LEU A 128 -6.68 5.95 -9.55
C LEU A 128 -7.51 6.19 -8.28
N PRO A 129 -8.17 7.35 -8.14
CA PRO A 129 -9.01 7.69 -6.98
C PRO A 129 -10.16 6.74 -6.68
N ASN A 130 -10.64 5.99 -7.68
CA ASN A 130 -11.68 4.99 -7.52
C ASN A 130 -11.16 3.63 -6.99
N GLY A 131 -9.88 3.55 -6.62
CA GLY A 131 -9.22 2.34 -6.11
C GLY A 131 -8.65 1.41 -7.20
N ILE A 132 -8.88 1.71 -8.48
CA ILE A 132 -8.27 0.96 -9.57
C ILE A 132 -6.76 1.22 -9.56
N SER A 133 -5.97 0.14 -9.60
CA SER A 133 -4.51 0.22 -9.68
C SER A 133 -3.93 -0.97 -10.41
N GLY A 134 -2.75 -0.79 -11.00
CA GLY A 134 -2.09 -1.84 -11.75
C GLY A 134 -0.74 -1.37 -12.27
N LYS A 135 -0.20 -2.12 -13.23
CA LYS A 135 1.04 -1.77 -13.92
C LYS A 135 0.97 -2.16 -15.39
N PHE A 136 1.72 -1.44 -16.22
CA PHE A 136 1.79 -1.68 -17.65
C PHE A 136 3.21 -1.42 -18.19
N LYS A 137 3.46 -1.95 -19.38
CA LYS A 137 4.68 -1.75 -20.16
C LYS A 137 4.32 -1.16 -21.53
N ILE A 138 5.25 -0.45 -22.15
CA ILE A 138 5.18 -0.05 -23.56
C ILE A 138 6.19 -0.89 -24.34
N ASP A 139 5.78 -1.61 -25.38
CA ASP A 139 6.75 -2.26 -26.29
C ASP A 139 6.77 -1.57 -27.64
N ARG A 140 7.96 -1.58 -28.26
CA ARG A 140 8.12 -1.26 -29.67
C ARG A 140 7.65 -2.44 -30.54
N VAL A 141 6.67 -2.19 -31.40
CA VAL A 141 6.14 -3.16 -32.38
C VAL A 141 6.36 -2.60 -33.78
N GLY A 142 7.45 -3.01 -34.42
CA GLY A 142 7.91 -2.41 -35.68
C GLY A 142 8.24 -0.93 -35.50
N ASN A 143 7.56 -0.06 -36.26
CA ASN A 143 7.68 1.40 -36.13
C ASN A 143 6.59 2.04 -35.23
N THR A 144 5.80 1.22 -34.54
CA THR A 144 4.74 1.65 -33.63
C THR A 144 5.03 1.22 -32.20
N PHE A 145 4.21 1.66 -31.26
CA PHE A 145 4.31 1.29 -29.85
C PHE A 145 2.96 0.79 -29.35
N ALA A 146 2.98 -0.23 -28.51
CA ALA A 146 1.80 -0.84 -27.93
C ALA A 146 1.90 -0.87 -26.40
N ILE A 147 0.80 -0.58 -25.72
CA ILE A 147 0.70 -0.71 -24.27
C ILE A 147 0.22 -2.12 -23.93
N TYR A 148 0.91 -2.75 -22.99
CA TYR A 148 0.53 -4.02 -22.39
C TYR A 148 0.18 -3.79 -20.93
N ASP A 149 -1.12 -3.64 -20.65
CA ASP A 149 -1.63 -3.62 -19.29
C ASP A 149 -1.55 -5.02 -18.67
N GLN A 150 -0.96 -5.09 -17.48
CA GLN A 150 -0.81 -6.32 -16.70
C GLN A 150 -1.87 -6.39 -15.58
N GLY A 151 -2.68 -5.33 -15.42
CA GLY A 151 -3.81 -5.29 -14.50
C GLY A 151 -5.02 -6.09 -14.97
N THR A 152 -5.88 -6.46 -14.02
CA THR A 152 -7.16 -7.17 -14.28
C THR A 152 -8.35 -6.21 -14.42
N ASN A 153 -8.10 -4.90 -14.46
CA ASN A 153 -9.13 -3.87 -14.29
C ASN A 153 -9.86 -3.48 -15.59
N ASN A 154 -9.53 -4.13 -16.71
CA ASN A 154 -10.11 -3.87 -18.04
C ASN A 154 -10.06 -2.38 -18.46
N VAL A 155 -9.00 -1.67 -18.05
CA VAL A 155 -8.81 -0.27 -18.41
C VAL A 155 -8.26 -0.15 -19.84
N VAL A 156 -8.56 0.97 -20.50
CA VAL A 156 -7.88 1.37 -21.74
C VAL A 156 -6.88 2.47 -21.38
N ILE A 157 -5.62 2.28 -21.75
CA ILE A 157 -4.55 3.26 -21.51
C ILE A 157 -4.15 3.85 -22.85
N GLU A 158 -4.32 5.15 -22.99
CA GLU A 158 -3.93 5.95 -24.14
C GLU A 158 -2.80 6.91 -23.75
N TYR A 159 -1.98 7.30 -24.71
CA TYR A 159 -0.92 8.28 -24.49
C TYR A 159 -0.87 9.29 -25.64
N THR A 160 -0.39 10.49 -25.33
CA THR A 160 0.08 11.45 -26.33
C THR A 160 1.60 11.47 -26.33
N ARG A 161 2.22 11.93 -27.43
CA ARG A 161 3.68 11.93 -27.58
C ARG A 161 4.21 13.27 -28.03
N ILE A 162 5.43 13.56 -27.63
CA ILE A 162 6.24 14.62 -28.23
C ILE A 162 6.75 14.12 -29.58
N ASN A 163 6.71 14.99 -30.60
CA ASN A 163 7.18 14.66 -31.94
C ASN A 163 8.70 14.39 -31.90
N ASN A 164 9.07 13.13 -32.15
CA ASN A 164 10.45 12.68 -32.27
C ASN A 164 10.51 11.47 -33.22
N ASN A 165 11.39 11.51 -34.21
CA ASN A 165 11.50 10.46 -35.25
C ASN A 165 12.41 9.30 -34.85
N ALA A 166 13.19 9.44 -33.77
CA ALA A 166 14.16 8.44 -33.32
C ALA A 166 13.59 7.52 -32.23
N THR A 167 12.76 8.05 -31.33
CA THR A 167 12.17 7.30 -30.21
C THR A 167 10.80 7.84 -29.79
N LEU A 168 10.09 7.10 -28.93
CA LEU A 168 8.87 7.56 -28.29
C LEU A 168 9.23 8.39 -27.06
N ILE A 169 8.66 9.59 -26.97
CA ILE A 169 8.75 10.45 -25.78
C ILE A 169 7.32 10.76 -25.37
N ILE A 170 6.90 10.29 -24.20
CA ILE A 170 5.52 10.43 -23.73
C ILE A 170 5.24 11.86 -23.28
N ASP A 171 4.11 12.43 -23.74
CA ASP A 171 3.63 13.74 -23.32
C ASP A 171 2.48 13.69 -22.30
N SER A 172 1.59 12.72 -22.36
CA SER A 172 0.55 12.55 -21.34
C SER A 172 -0.08 11.17 -21.44
N PHE A 173 -0.84 10.80 -20.42
CA PHE A 173 -1.65 9.58 -20.44
C PHE A 173 -3.13 9.91 -20.22
N THR A 174 -4.00 9.07 -20.78
CA THR A 174 -5.41 8.98 -20.39
C THR A 174 -5.75 7.53 -20.09
N ILE A 175 -6.24 7.26 -18.88
CA ILE A 175 -6.76 5.94 -18.50
C ILE A 175 -8.28 6.01 -18.53
N ILE A 176 -8.93 5.07 -19.21
CA ILE A 176 -10.38 4.98 -19.31
C ILE A 176 -10.82 3.70 -18.61
N ASP A 177 -11.63 3.82 -17.56
CA ASP A 177 -12.18 2.65 -16.87
C ASP A 177 -13.31 1.99 -17.67
N ASP A 178 -13.80 0.84 -17.20
CA ASP A 178 -14.84 0.10 -17.89
C ASP A 178 -16.25 0.70 -17.75
N LYS A 179 -16.38 1.81 -17.00
CA LYS A 179 -17.56 2.67 -16.94
C LYS A 179 -17.40 3.93 -17.81
N GLY A 180 -16.32 4.04 -18.58
CA GLY A 180 -16.06 5.16 -19.47
C GLY A 180 -15.63 6.45 -18.77
N TYR A 181 -15.29 6.41 -17.48
CA TYR A 181 -14.65 7.56 -16.82
C TYR A 181 -13.21 7.71 -17.33
N LYS A 182 -12.84 8.93 -17.69
CA LYS A 182 -11.53 9.29 -18.22
C LYS A 182 -10.71 9.98 -17.15
N TYR A 183 -9.56 9.39 -16.84
CA TYR A 183 -8.55 9.88 -15.91
C TYR A 183 -7.39 10.46 -16.73
N ILE A 184 -7.24 11.78 -16.74
CA ILE A 184 -6.32 12.48 -17.65
C ILE A 184 -5.10 12.97 -16.87
N PHE A 185 -3.91 12.60 -17.32
CA PHE A 185 -2.62 12.86 -16.65
C PHE A 185 -1.74 13.80 -17.49
N ASN A 186 -1.89 15.11 -17.30
CA ASN A 186 -1.13 16.12 -18.06
C ASN A 186 -0.01 16.77 -17.24
N ASP A 187 -0.02 16.60 -15.92
CA ASP A 187 1.05 17.08 -15.04
C ASP A 187 2.08 15.97 -14.80
N TYR A 188 3.33 16.33 -14.51
CA TYR A 188 4.40 15.35 -14.36
C TYR A 188 5.55 15.88 -13.48
N SER A 189 6.33 14.94 -12.95
CA SER A 189 7.67 15.20 -12.44
C SER A 189 8.69 14.78 -13.48
N GLN A 190 9.80 15.52 -13.55
CA GLN A 190 10.90 15.23 -14.48
C GLN A 190 12.23 15.33 -13.77
N ASN A 191 13.18 14.47 -14.16
CA ASN A 191 14.51 14.38 -13.59
C ASN A 191 15.55 14.34 -14.72
N LEU A 192 16.76 14.79 -14.43
CA LEU A 192 17.92 14.67 -15.32
C LEU A 192 18.55 13.28 -15.13
N TYR A 193 18.66 12.53 -16.22
CA TYR A 193 19.41 11.29 -16.27
C TYR A 193 20.89 11.58 -16.54
N SER A 194 21.76 11.33 -15.56
CA SER A 194 23.13 11.85 -15.55
C SER A 194 24.02 11.23 -16.63
N GLU A 195 23.82 9.95 -16.95
CA GLU A 195 24.62 9.25 -17.99
C GLU A 195 24.50 9.90 -19.37
N SER A 196 23.35 10.48 -19.69
CA SER A 196 23.08 11.07 -21.01
C SER A 196 22.76 12.57 -20.98
N ASN A 197 22.73 13.18 -19.79
CA ASN A 197 22.26 14.56 -19.56
C ASN A 197 20.88 14.84 -20.18
N LYS A 198 19.96 13.88 -20.07
CA LYS A 198 18.61 13.98 -20.65
C LYS A 198 17.55 14.10 -19.58
N LEU A 199 16.61 15.02 -19.81
CA LEU A 199 15.41 15.10 -18.98
C LEU A 199 14.45 13.99 -19.38
N TYR A 200 13.93 13.29 -18.38
CA TYR A 200 12.86 12.32 -18.56
C TYR A 200 11.77 12.54 -17.52
N ARG A 201 10.57 12.05 -17.81
CA ARG A 201 9.42 12.14 -16.91
C ARG A 201 9.38 10.90 -16.03
N SER A 202 9.52 11.09 -14.73
CA SER A 202 9.57 10.03 -13.72
C SER A 202 8.20 9.67 -13.13
N ALA A 203 7.24 10.59 -13.23
CA ALA A 203 5.86 10.34 -12.84
C ALA A 203 4.90 11.28 -13.58
N PHE A 204 3.68 10.82 -13.83
CA PHE A 204 2.58 11.60 -14.38
C PHE A 204 1.46 11.67 -13.34
N PHE A 205 0.88 12.85 -13.16
CA PHE A 205 -0.10 13.12 -12.13
C PHE A 205 -1.45 13.47 -12.75
N LEU A 206 -2.52 12.96 -12.13
CA LEU A 206 -3.89 13.14 -12.58
C LEU A 206 -4.26 14.62 -12.53
N SER A 207 -4.63 15.19 -13.67
CA SER A 207 -5.03 16.60 -13.79
C SER A 207 -6.55 16.76 -13.71
N LYS A 208 -7.33 15.78 -14.21
CA LYS A 208 -8.80 15.79 -14.14
C LYS A 208 -9.46 14.44 -14.37
N ILE A 209 -10.71 14.33 -13.92
CA ILE A 209 -11.61 13.21 -14.20
C ILE A 209 -12.83 13.73 -14.98
N GLN A 210 -13.18 13.02 -16.05
CA GLN A 210 -14.38 13.27 -16.84
C GLN A 210 -15.24 12.00 -16.96
N ASN A 211 -16.56 12.16 -17.13
CA ASN A 211 -17.41 11.05 -17.57
C ASN A 211 -17.34 10.86 -19.10
N ALA A 212 -18.02 9.83 -19.61
CA ALA A 212 -18.05 9.51 -21.03
C ALA A 212 -18.63 10.65 -21.90
N SER A 213 -19.50 11.49 -21.34
CA SER A 213 -20.07 12.69 -21.99
C SER A 213 -19.11 13.89 -22.01
N GLY A 214 -17.95 13.80 -21.35
CA GLY A 214 -16.97 14.88 -21.25
C GLY A 214 -17.22 15.90 -20.13
N VAL A 215 -18.20 15.67 -19.25
CA VAL A 215 -18.44 16.53 -18.08
C VAL A 215 -17.27 16.39 -17.12
N GLU A 216 -16.67 17.51 -16.72
CA GLU A 216 -15.61 17.54 -15.70
C GLU A 216 -16.19 17.27 -14.31
N LEU A 217 -15.69 16.21 -13.67
CA LEU A 217 -16.15 15.75 -12.37
C LEU A 217 -15.21 16.22 -11.24
N LEU A 218 -13.90 16.13 -11.47
CA LEU A 218 -12.86 16.57 -10.53
C LEU A 218 -11.68 17.16 -11.30
N ASN A 219 -11.07 18.21 -10.76
CA ASN A 219 -9.88 18.87 -11.29
C ASN A 219 -8.78 18.93 -10.22
N TYR A 220 -7.52 18.80 -10.62
CA TYR A 220 -6.38 18.71 -9.71
C TYR A 220 -5.35 19.78 -10.09
N GLU A 221 -4.88 20.51 -9.09
CA GLU A 221 -3.86 21.55 -9.26
C GLU A 221 -2.61 21.18 -8.47
N TYR A 222 -1.44 21.37 -9.08
CA TYR A 222 -0.16 20.99 -8.52
C TYR A 222 0.76 22.20 -8.31
N ARG A 223 1.56 22.14 -7.24
CA ARG A 223 2.73 22.98 -7.06
C ARG A 223 3.90 22.34 -7.80
N LYS A 224 4.54 23.09 -8.69
CA LYS A 224 5.71 22.67 -9.47
C LYS A 224 6.91 23.51 -9.06
N ASP A 225 7.97 22.87 -8.57
CA ASP A 225 9.21 23.56 -8.20
C ASP A 225 10.38 22.98 -9.00
N ASN A 226 11.14 23.87 -9.67
CA ASN A 226 12.30 23.50 -10.47
C ASN A 226 13.59 23.63 -9.64
N LYS A 227 14.45 22.63 -9.73
CA LYS A 227 15.84 22.69 -9.27
C LYS A 227 16.78 22.66 -10.46
N TYR A 228 17.82 23.48 -10.44
CA TYR A 228 18.86 23.53 -11.47
C TYR A 228 20.19 23.08 -10.90
N ILE A 229 21.07 22.53 -11.75
CA ILE A 229 22.46 22.26 -11.36
C ILE A 229 23.14 23.57 -10.97
N ASN A 230 23.87 23.57 -9.85
CA ASN A 230 24.55 24.74 -9.32
C ASN A 230 25.34 25.50 -10.40
N ASN A 231 25.10 26.81 -10.50
CA ASN A 231 25.73 27.72 -11.46
C ASN A 231 25.42 27.43 -12.94
N THR A 232 24.34 26.71 -13.25
CA THR A 232 23.90 26.46 -14.63
C THR A 232 22.40 26.72 -14.81
N ASN A 233 21.94 26.79 -16.06
CA ASN A 233 20.52 26.78 -16.40
C ASN A 233 19.99 25.37 -16.72
N THR A 234 20.79 24.33 -16.47
CA THR A 234 20.39 22.94 -16.72
C THR A 234 19.45 22.50 -15.61
N LEU A 235 18.21 22.18 -15.99
CA LEU A 235 17.24 21.63 -15.05
C LEU A 235 17.76 20.29 -14.54
N LEU A 236 17.71 20.13 -13.23
CA LEU A 236 18.08 18.93 -12.53
C LEU A 236 16.85 18.06 -12.26
N TYR A 237 15.82 18.67 -11.66
CA TYR A 237 14.53 18.03 -11.51
C TYR A 237 13.41 19.07 -11.38
N GLN A 238 12.18 18.64 -11.62
CA GLN A 238 10.96 19.35 -11.27
C GLN A 238 10.10 18.45 -10.38
N SER A 239 9.89 18.88 -9.15
CA SER A 239 8.93 18.24 -8.25
C SER A 239 7.51 18.68 -8.60
N CYS A 240 6.54 17.80 -8.42
CA CYS A 240 5.13 18.07 -8.64
C CYS A 240 4.34 17.55 -7.42
N LYS A 241 3.80 18.47 -6.62
CA LYS A 241 3.07 18.15 -5.37
C LYS A 241 1.62 18.59 -5.46
N LEU A 242 0.69 17.68 -5.21
CA LEU A 242 -0.75 17.97 -5.26
C LEU A 242 -1.11 19.07 -4.25
N LYS A 243 -1.67 20.17 -4.73
CA LYS A 243 -2.00 21.37 -3.93
C LYS A 243 -3.49 21.50 -3.71
N LYS A 244 -4.32 21.16 -4.70
CA LYS A 244 -5.77 21.33 -4.62
C LYS A 244 -6.50 20.29 -5.44
N ILE A 245 -7.58 19.77 -4.89
CA ILE A 245 -8.59 18.94 -5.57
C ILE A 245 -9.87 19.75 -5.61
N ASN A 246 -10.39 20.02 -6.79
CA ASN A 246 -11.57 20.83 -7.00
C ASN A 246 -12.72 20.01 -7.56
N SER A 247 -13.85 20.00 -6.86
CA SER A 247 -15.11 19.47 -7.34
C SER A 247 -15.97 20.63 -7.87
N PRO A 248 -16.18 20.75 -9.20
CA PRO A 248 -16.88 21.89 -9.78
C PRO A 248 -18.23 22.15 -9.11
N GLY A 249 -18.47 23.38 -8.65
CA GLY A 249 -19.71 23.81 -8.00
C GLY A 249 -19.90 23.33 -6.54
N LEU A 250 -19.16 22.33 -6.07
CA LEU A 250 -19.26 21.80 -4.70
C LEU A 250 -18.25 22.45 -3.75
N GLY A 251 -16.96 22.46 -4.13
CA GLY A 251 -15.90 22.98 -3.29
C GLY A 251 -14.54 22.36 -3.61
N ASN A 252 -13.61 22.44 -2.67
CA ASN A 252 -12.26 21.93 -2.87
C ASN A 252 -11.58 21.43 -1.59
N ILE A 253 -10.63 20.51 -1.77
CA ILE A 253 -9.65 20.13 -0.76
C ILE A 253 -8.33 20.81 -1.09
N LYS A 254 -7.75 21.56 -0.15
CA LYS A 254 -6.42 22.17 -0.26
C LYS A 254 -5.41 21.41 0.60
N ILE A 255 -4.19 21.26 0.07
CA ILE A 255 -3.06 20.66 0.77
C ILE A 255 -1.95 21.70 0.81
N GLU A 256 -1.53 22.07 2.02
CA GLU A 256 -0.44 23.01 2.27
C GLU A 256 0.81 22.28 2.72
N TYR A 257 1.97 22.80 2.32
CA TYR A 257 3.27 22.18 2.59
C TYR A 257 4.23 23.19 3.22
N ASN A 258 5.00 22.72 4.20
CA ASN A 258 6.22 23.37 4.65
C ASN A 258 7.40 22.82 3.85
N VAL A 259 8.32 23.70 3.45
CA VAL A 259 9.52 23.33 2.69
C VAL A 259 10.75 23.57 3.55
N ASP A 260 11.59 22.56 3.67
CA ASP A 260 12.89 22.61 4.34
C ASP A 260 13.99 22.19 3.34
N SER A 261 14.69 23.17 2.78
CA SER A 261 15.73 22.96 1.79
C SER A 261 16.97 22.26 2.36
N SER A 262 17.15 22.23 3.69
CA SER A 262 18.29 21.52 4.31
C SER A 262 18.19 20.00 4.17
N LEU A 263 17.01 19.48 3.84
CA LEU A 263 16.74 18.05 3.71
C LEU A 263 16.96 17.50 2.29
N GLU A 264 17.21 18.35 1.29
CA GLU A 264 17.31 17.96 -0.13
C GLU A 264 18.32 16.83 -0.39
N GLU A 265 19.39 16.74 0.41
CA GLU A 265 20.44 15.73 0.31
C GLU A 265 20.34 14.64 1.40
N THR A 266 19.18 14.50 2.03
CA THR A 266 18.91 13.48 3.06
C THR A 266 17.92 12.44 2.54
N PHE A 267 17.65 11.37 3.29
CA PHE A 267 16.56 10.43 2.95
C PHE A 267 15.16 10.96 3.27
N ASN A 268 15.01 12.21 3.71
CA ASN A 268 13.72 12.83 4.02
C ASN A 268 13.29 13.76 2.89
N ASP A 269 12.02 13.65 2.48
CA ASP A 269 11.41 14.60 1.56
C ASP A 269 11.47 16.03 2.15
N SER A 270 12.00 16.97 1.38
CA SER A 270 12.09 18.39 1.74
C SER A 270 10.72 19.03 2.00
N TYR A 271 9.63 18.43 1.50
CA TYR A 271 8.27 18.87 1.76
C TYR A 271 7.69 18.09 2.93
N SER A 272 6.94 18.77 3.79
CA SER A 272 6.07 18.15 4.80
C SER A 272 4.67 18.74 4.68
N ILE A 273 3.63 17.92 4.84
CA ILE A 273 2.26 18.44 4.82
C ILE A 273 2.03 19.24 6.10
N SER A 274 1.67 20.52 5.99
CA SER A 274 1.35 21.35 7.16
C SER A 274 -0.12 21.17 7.56
N ASN A 275 -1.03 21.28 6.60
CA ASN A 275 -2.44 21.04 6.80
C ASN A 275 -3.17 20.59 5.52
N VAL A 276 -4.34 19.98 5.73
CA VAL A 276 -5.30 19.67 4.68
C VAL A 276 -6.66 20.29 5.06
N THR A 277 -7.26 21.04 4.14
CA THR A 277 -8.46 21.84 4.38
C THR A 277 -9.54 21.51 3.36
N LEU A 278 -10.77 21.24 3.83
CA LEU A 278 -11.97 21.13 2.99
C LEU A 278 -12.71 22.46 3.06
N GLU A 279 -12.96 23.06 1.91
CA GLU A 279 -13.75 24.28 1.77
C GLU A 279 -14.86 24.12 0.72
N ASN A 280 -15.95 24.83 0.92
CA ASN A 280 -17.00 24.92 -0.10
C ASN A 280 -16.59 25.86 -1.25
N ASN A 281 -17.45 26.04 -2.24
CA ASN A 281 -17.17 26.89 -3.40
C ASN A 281 -17.00 28.39 -3.05
N SER A 282 -17.50 28.86 -1.90
CA SER A 282 -17.32 30.24 -1.43
C SER A 282 -16.01 30.47 -0.66
N GLY A 283 -15.22 29.40 -0.43
CA GLY A 283 -14.00 29.44 0.37
C GLY A 283 -14.23 29.32 1.88
N LYS A 284 -15.46 29.01 2.33
CA LYS A 284 -15.74 28.70 3.73
C LYS A 284 -15.12 27.36 4.09
N VAL A 285 -14.26 27.36 5.11
CA VAL A 285 -13.65 26.13 5.64
C VAL A 285 -14.70 25.30 6.37
N ILE A 286 -14.83 24.04 5.96
CA ILE A 286 -15.76 23.05 6.51
C ILE A 286 -15.04 22.11 7.49
N SER A 287 -13.82 21.71 7.17
CA SER A 287 -12.98 20.89 8.04
C SER A 287 -11.51 21.15 7.74
N LYS A 288 -10.65 21.08 8.76
CA LYS A 288 -9.21 21.26 8.60
C LYS A 288 -8.44 20.32 9.53
N PHE A 289 -7.41 19.69 8.98
CA PHE A 289 -6.48 18.83 9.71
C PHE A 289 -5.06 19.40 9.66
N SER A 290 -4.40 19.48 10.81
CA SER A 290 -3.03 19.97 10.98
C SER A 290 -2.12 18.83 11.43
N PHE A 291 -0.85 18.85 11.00
CA PHE A 291 0.11 17.75 11.19
C PHE A 291 1.31 18.20 12.03
N GLU A 292 1.79 17.31 12.91
CA GLU A 292 3.00 17.52 13.69
C GLU A 292 4.01 16.40 13.43
N TYR A 293 5.28 16.78 13.29
CA TYR A 293 6.38 15.88 13.00
C TYR A 293 7.50 16.03 14.02
N LEU A 294 8.29 14.97 14.19
CA LEU A 294 9.59 14.99 14.87
C LEU A 294 10.65 14.30 14.02
N PHE A 295 11.90 14.70 14.18
CA PHE A 295 13.05 13.99 13.64
C PHE A 295 13.66 13.10 14.72
N ASN A 296 13.67 11.79 14.47
CA ASN A 296 14.13 10.79 15.42
C ASN A 296 15.40 10.11 14.91
N ASN A 297 16.36 9.93 15.82
CA ASN A 297 17.56 9.15 15.57
C ASN A 297 17.30 7.71 16.01
N PHE A 298 17.31 6.79 15.04
CA PHE A 298 17.14 5.36 15.29
C PHE A 298 18.51 4.67 15.29
N SER A 299 18.76 3.75 16.21
CA SER A 299 20.08 3.11 16.34
C SER A 299 20.48 2.26 15.13
N ASN A 300 19.50 1.83 14.33
CA ASN A 300 19.68 1.09 13.07
C ASN A 300 19.71 2.01 11.83
N SER A 301 19.83 3.32 12.02
CA SER A 301 19.85 4.29 10.92
C SER A 301 20.96 5.31 11.16
N PRO A 302 21.85 5.55 10.16
CA PRO A 302 22.90 6.56 10.28
C PRO A 302 22.35 7.99 10.17
N VAL A 303 21.10 8.16 9.74
CA VAL A 303 20.44 9.46 9.53
C VAL A 303 19.19 9.62 10.39
N SER A 304 18.89 10.86 10.77
CA SER A 304 17.64 11.22 11.43
C SER A 304 16.46 11.11 10.47
N LYS A 305 15.39 10.43 10.88
CA LYS A 305 14.19 10.22 10.04
C LYS A 305 12.99 10.99 10.59
N ARG A 306 12.24 11.64 9.70
CA ARG A 306 10.99 12.32 10.05
C ARG A 306 9.90 11.30 10.39
N THR A 307 9.23 11.47 11.52
CA THR A 307 8.08 10.68 11.93
C THR A 307 6.86 11.58 12.15
N LEU A 308 5.69 11.17 11.66
CA LEU A 308 4.42 11.78 12.01
C LEU A 308 4.10 11.48 13.47
N THR A 309 3.89 12.50 14.29
CA THR A 309 3.62 12.33 15.73
C THR A 309 2.18 12.65 16.09
N LYS A 310 1.56 13.63 15.43
CA LYS A 310 0.13 13.95 15.64
C LYS A 310 -0.57 14.41 14.37
N ILE A 311 -1.86 14.11 14.32
CA ILE A 311 -2.85 14.73 13.43
C ILE A 311 -3.91 15.37 14.32
N LYS A 312 -4.21 16.64 14.06
CA LYS A 312 -5.19 17.43 14.82
C LYS A 312 -6.31 17.86 13.90
N LYS A 313 -7.57 17.62 14.29
CA LYS A 313 -8.73 18.24 13.63
C LYS A 313 -9.00 19.58 14.29
N ASP A 314 -8.87 20.66 13.53
CA ASP A 314 -8.99 22.01 14.06
C ASP A 314 -10.42 22.31 14.53
N ASN A 315 -10.55 23.10 15.60
CA ASN A 315 -11.85 23.58 16.07
C ASN A 315 -12.21 24.90 15.38
N LEU A 316 -12.94 24.81 14.27
CA LEU A 316 -13.30 25.99 13.46
C LEU A 316 -14.19 27.00 14.21
N LYS A 317 -14.94 26.56 15.24
CA LYS A 317 -15.76 27.45 16.07
C LYS A 317 -14.96 28.16 17.17
N ASN A 318 -13.81 27.62 17.55
CA ASN A 318 -12.89 28.22 18.51
C ASN A 318 -11.43 27.99 18.05
N PRO A 319 -10.94 28.76 17.06
CA PRO A 319 -9.62 28.53 16.46
C PRO A 319 -8.44 28.66 17.43
N ASN A 320 -8.63 29.41 18.53
CA ASN A 320 -7.61 29.59 19.57
C ASN A 320 -7.74 28.56 20.72
N GLY A 321 -8.74 27.68 20.66
CA GLY A 321 -8.98 26.64 21.65
C GLY A 321 -8.27 25.32 21.35
N ASN A 322 -8.64 24.28 22.10
CA ASN A 322 -8.16 22.93 21.83
C ASN A 322 -8.73 22.40 20.50
N PRO A 323 -7.95 21.58 19.76
CA PRO A 323 -8.46 20.88 18.58
C PRO A 323 -9.65 19.98 18.96
N LEU A 324 -10.55 19.73 18.00
CA LEU A 324 -11.71 18.84 18.20
C LEU A 324 -11.28 17.40 18.43
N GLU A 325 -10.25 16.96 17.70
CA GLU A 325 -9.68 15.61 17.78
C GLU A 325 -8.16 15.71 17.70
N THR A 326 -7.46 14.84 18.41
CA THR A 326 -6.01 14.64 18.26
C THR A 326 -5.73 13.15 18.21
N THR A 327 -5.19 12.69 17.08
CA THR A 327 -4.64 11.34 16.95
C THR A 327 -3.13 11.43 17.10
N SER A 328 -2.52 10.57 17.92
CA SER A 328 -1.07 10.55 18.14
C SER A 328 -0.44 9.21 17.74
N PHE A 329 0.82 9.25 17.33
CA PHE A 329 1.56 8.09 16.82
C PHE A 329 2.86 7.91 17.59
N VAL A 330 3.17 6.66 17.95
CA VAL A 330 4.38 6.28 18.68
C VAL A 330 5.10 5.19 17.92
N TYR A 331 6.43 5.28 17.82
CA TYR A 331 7.28 4.33 17.08
C TYR A 331 8.21 3.58 18.03
N ASN A 332 8.62 2.38 17.64
CA ASN A 332 9.61 1.59 18.38
C ASN A 332 10.99 2.25 18.31
N THR A 333 11.67 2.35 19.45
CA THR A 333 13.02 2.91 19.57
C THR A 333 14.06 1.88 20.00
N THR A 334 13.62 0.68 20.39
CA THR A 334 14.46 -0.41 20.91
C THR A 334 14.26 -1.67 20.08
N SER A 335 15.29 -2.49 19.97
CA SER A 335 15.20 -3.80 19.32
C SER A 335 14.29 -4.76 20.09
N LEU A 336 13.84 -5.83 19.44
CA LEU A 336 13.21 -6.94 20.16
C LEU A 336 14.22 -7.62 21.10
N PRO A 337 13.74 -8.24 22.19
CA PRO A 337 14.56 -9.16 22.97
C PRO A 337 14.96 -10.34 22.09
N ASP A 338 16.15 -10.86 22.34
CA ASP A 338 16.69 -12.02 21.64
C ASP A 338 17.43 -12.89 22.65
N ILE A 339 17.26 -14.19 22.50
CA ILE A 339 17.70 -15.21 23.44
C ILE A 339 19.10 -15.73 23.12
N VAL A 340 19.71 -15.25 22.03
CA VAL A 340 21.10 -15.59 21.68
C VAL A 340 22.06 -14.95 22.68
N PRO A 341 22.87 -15.73 23.41
CA PRO A 341 23.93 -15.20 24.26
C PRO A 341 24.90 -14.34 23.43
N PRO A 342 25.41 -13.21 23.96
CA PRO A 342 26.40 -12.43 23.24
C PRO A 342 27.61 -13.30 22.87
N ILE A 343 27.89 -13.39 21.58
CA ILE A 343 29.02 -14.15 21.04
C ILE A 343 30.29 -13.36 21.37
N SER A 344 30.96 -13.71 22.47
CA SER A 344 32.20 -13.04 22.88
C SER A 344 33.43 -13.82 22.42
N GLY A 345 34.34 -13.17 21.69
CA GLY A 345 35.72 -13.66 21.47
C GLY A 345 35.99 -14.51 20.21
N VAL A 346 35.04 -14.68 19.30
CA VAL A 346 35.23 -15.53 18.07
C VAL A 346 34.86 -14.81 16.76
N THR A 347 34.41 -13.55 16.84
CA THR A 347 33.77 -12.81 15.74
C THR A 347 34.64 -12.59 14.50
N GLY A 348 35.98 -12.59 14.62
CA GLY A 348 36.85 -12.44 13.44
C GLY A 348 36.88 -13.66 12.51
N CYS A 349 36.65 -14.87 13.03
CA CYS A 349 36.88 -16.15 12.33
C CYS A 349 35.61 -16.86 11.86
N SER A 350 34.46 -16.45 12.40
CA SER A 350 33.16 -17.13 12.25
C SER A 350 32.19 -16.38 11.34
N ASN A 351 32.67 -15.54 10.42
CA ASN A 351 31.81 -14.74 9.53
C ASN A 351 31.08 -15.55 8.44
N ILE A 352 30.86 -16.85 8.67
CA ILE A 352 30.05 -17.73 7.82
C ILE A 352 28.68 -17.95 8.48
N GLN A 353 28.14 -16.92 9.16
CA GLN A 353 26.76 -16.99 9.62
C GLN A 353 25.86 -17.12 8.41
N ASP A 354 25.00 -18.14 8.40
CA ASP A 354 23.96 -18.23 7.41
C ASP A 354 22.97 -17.11 7.68
N TYR A 355 22.80 -16.20 6.71
CA TYR A 355 21.95 -15.02 6.83
C TYR A 355 20.53 -15.36 7.30
N TYR A 356 20.02 -16.54 6.92
CA TYR A 356 18.69 -17.00 7.27
C TYR A 356 18.57 -17.56 8.70
N THR A 357 19.66 -17.67 9.44
CA THR A 357 19.65 -18.28 10.78
C THR A 357 19.63 -17.26 11.91
N VAL A 358 19.93 -15.98 11.64
CA VAL A 358 19.99 -14.93 12.66
C VAL A 358 18.67 -14.20 12.74
N TYR A 359 18.08 -14.10 13.93
CA TYR A 359 16.84 -13.36 14.13
C TYR A 359 17.10 -11.84 14.09
N PRO A 360 16.52 -11.11 13.13
CA PRO A 360 16.88 -9.71 12.89
C PRO A 360 16.08 -8.78 13.81
N LYS A 361 16.36 -8.86 15.13
CA LYS A 361 15.63 -8.17 16.21
C LYS A 361 15.61 -6.65 16.11
N GLU A 362 16.59 -6.04 15.45
CA GLU A 362 16.69 -4.58 15.28
C GLU A 362 15.74 -4.06 14.19
N ARG A 363 15.12 -4.94 13.37
CA ARG A 363 14.24 -4.52 12.27
C ARG A 363 12.97 -3.85 12.74
N VAL A 364 12.56 -4.04 14.00
CA VAL A 364 11.38 -3.35 14.55
C VAL A 364 11.62 -1.90 14.92
N ILE A 365 12.87 -1.44 15.00
CA ILE A 365 13.20 -0.06 15.36
C ILE A 365 12.75 0.87 14.21
N GLY A 366 11.97 1.90 14.55
CA GLY A 366 11.35 2.81 13.60
C GLY A 366 9.96 2.36 13.11
N VAL A 367 9.50 1.17 13.48
CA VAL A 367 8.13 0.70 13.18
C VAL A 367 7.10 1.41 14.04
N LEU A 368 5.92 1.71 13.49
CA LEU A 368 4.77 2.20 14.23
C LEU A 368 4.38 1.19 15.33
N LYS A 369 4.43 1.66 16.57
CA LYS A 369 4.07 0.87 17.76
C LYS A 369 2.64 1.13 18.21
N LYS A 370 2.22 2.40 18.31
CA LYS A 370 0.88 2.76 18.84
C LYS A 370 0.23 3.86 18.02
N ILE A 371 -1.09 3.75 17.88
CA ILE A 371 -1.98 4.84 17.50
C ILE A 371 -2.88 5.14 18.70
N ILE A 372 -2.83 6.38 19.18
CA ILE A 372 -3.67 6.89 20.26
C ILE A 372 -4.78 7.70 19.59
N MET A 373 -6.01 7.20 19.69
CA MET A 373 -7.20 7.79 19.08
C MET A 373 -7.65 9.05 19.85
N PRO A 374 -8.47 9.93 19.24
CA PRO A 374 -8.98 11.12 19.91
C PRO A 374 -9.75 10.87 21.21
N THR A 375 -10.34 9.68 21.36
CA THR A 375 -11.04 9.25 22.58
C THR A 375 -10.10 8.89 23.74
N GLY A 376 -8.79 8.75 23.48
CA GLY A 376 -7.81 8.23 24.42
C GLY A 376 -7.50 6.73 24.23
N GLY A 377 -8.37 6.00 23.53
CA GLY A 377 -8.17 4.59 23.19
C GLY A 377 -6.90 4.36 22.39
N VAL A 378 -6.22 3.25 22.64
CA VAL A 378 -4.91 2.94 22.05
C VAL A 378 -4.97 1.64 21.28
N THR A 379 -4.53 1.65 20.03
CA THR A 379 -4.20 0.43 19.28
C THR A 379 -2.70 0.27 19.21
N GLU A 380 -2.17 -0.81 19.78
CA GLU A 380 -0.76 -1.20 19.72
C GLU A 380 -0.55 -2.30 18.69
N TYR A 381 0.45 -2.11 17.82
CA TYR A 381 0.86 -3.06 16.79
C TYR A 381 2.22 -3.65 17.17
N ASN A 382 2.23 -4.94 17.48
CA ASN A 382 3.44 -5.65 17.86
C ASN A 382 3.92 -6.47 16.66
N PHE A 383 4.91 -5.94 15.94
CA PHE A 383 5.54 -6.61 14.80
C PHE A 383 6.71 -7.51 15.22
N GLU A 384 6.98 -8.53 14.43
CA GLU A 384 8.16 -9.40 14.54
C GLU A 384 8.75 -9.70 13.14
N PRO A 385 10.03 -10.08 13.04
CA PRO A 385 10.63 -10.60 11.81
C PRO A 385 9.84 -11.73 11.17
N ASN A 386 9.87 -11.76 9.84
CA ASN A 386 9.31 -12.85 9.06
C ASN A 386 10.08 -14.15 9.29
N GLU A 387 9.35 -15.27 9.25
CA GLU A 387 9.91 -16.61 9.30
C GLU A 387 9.43 -17.41 8.11
N PHE A 388 10.28 -18.23 7.51
CA PHE A 388 9.90 -19.12 6.41
C PHE A 388 10.38 -20.55 6.69
N PHE A 389 9.90 -21.51 5.91
CA PHE A 389 10.35 -22.89 6.01
C PHE A 389 11.80 -23.00 5.54
N TYR A 390 12.71 -23.35 6.46
CA TYR A 390 14.10 -23.65 6.15
C TYR A 390 14.50 -24.99 6.77
N ASN A 391 14.89 -25.97 5.94
CA ASN A 391 15.14 -27.33 6.40
C ASN A 391 16.50 -27.47 7.11
N LYS A 392 16.50 -27.17 8.41
CA LYS A 392 17.65 -27.34 9.33
C LYS A 392 17.99 -28.81 9.62
N ASN A 393 17.25 -29.77 9.07
CA ASN A 393 17.57 -31.19 9.18
C ASN A 393 18.05 -31.78 7.84
N SER A 394 18.28 -30.93 6.83
CA SER A 394 18.83 -31.36 5.54
C SER A 394 20.31 -31.79 5.69
N PRO A 395 20.79 -32.74 4.88
CA PRO A 395 22.21 -33.13 4.90
C PRO A 395 23.18 -31.97 4.66
N LEU A 396 22.77 -30.97 3.86
CA LEU A 396 23.57 -29.77 3.58
C LEU A 396 23.71 -28.88 4.82
N TYR A 397 22.61 -28.64 5.55
CA TYR A 397 22.67 -27.86 6.79
C TYR A 397 23.44 -28.60 7.88
N LEU A 398 23.21 -29.90 8.08
CA LEU A 398 23.96 -30.67 9.08
C LEU A 398 25.47 -30.67 8.80
N ALA A 399 25.88 -30.62 7.52
CA ALA A 399 27.27 -30.51 7.13
C ALA A 399 27.88 -29.10 7.37
N SER A 400 27.06 -28.04 7.41
CA SER A 400 27.52 -26.68 7.65
C SER A 400 27.80 -26.42 9.15
N LEU A 401 27.18 -27.18 10.06
CA LEU A 401 27.37 -27.09 11.52
C LEU A 401 28.80 -27.44 12.02
N LYS A 402 29.74 -27.75 11.11
CA LYS A 402 31.18 -27.84 11.43
C LYS A 402 31.78 -26.49 11.84
N ASP A 403 31.19 -25.39 11.35
CA ASP A 403 31.56 -24.01 11.63
C ASP A 403 30.44 -23.36 12.45
N PHE A 404 30.71 -22.25 13.14
CA PHE A 404 29.66 -21.48 13.79
C PHE A 404 28.84 -20.71 12.73
N VAL A 405 27.70 -21.28 12.36
CA VAL A 405 26.82 -20.77 11.30
C VAL A 405 25.45 -20.36 11.82
N ASP A 406 24.97 -20.94 12.92
CA ASP A 406 23.63 -20.72 13.47
C ASP A 406 23.64 -20.64 15.01
N PRO A 407 23.35 -19.46 15.59
CA PRO A 407 23.38 -19.25 17.04
C PRO A 407 22.23 -19.91 17.81
N TYR A 408 21.21 -20.46 17.13
CA TYR A 408 20.08 -21.16 17.77
C TYR A 408 20.26 -22.68 17.82
N THR A 409 21.22 -23.22 17.06
CA THR A 409 21.55 -24.65 17.07
C THR A 409 22.98 -24.91 17.57
N GLN A 410 23.78 -23.87 17.73
CA GLN A 410 25.16 -23.95 18.20
C GLN A 410 25.45 -22.97 19.32
N GLU A 411 26.37 -23.35 20.20
CA GLU A 411 26.92 -22.51 21.24
C GLU A 411 28.45 -22.46 21.16
N ILE A 412 29.04 -21.35 21.62
CA ILE A 412 30.49 -21.25 21.78
C ILE A 412 30.82 -21.56 23.22
N GLN A 413 31.41 -22.73 23.46
CA GLN A 413 31.79 -23.18 24.78
C GLN A 413 33.26 -22.84 25.06
N PRO A 414 33.58 -22.06 26.12
CA PRO A 414 34.96 -21.85 26.54
C PRO A 414 35.61 -23.17 26.97
N LEU A 415 36.80 -23.44 26.45
CA LEU A 415 37.60 -24.61 26.80
C LEU A 415 38.65 -24.30 27.87
N SER A 416 39.41 -23.22 27.69
CA SER A 416 40.41 -22.78 28.65
C SER A 416 40.63 -21.27 28.57
N SER A 417 40.79 -20.62 29.72
CA SER A 417 41.31 -19.26 29.81
C SER A 417 42.58 -19.28 30.67
N SER A 418 43.64 -18.67 30.17
CA SER A 418 44.91 -18.55 30.91
C SER A 418 45.47 -17.14 30.76
N SER A 419 45.60 -16.45 31.88
CA SER A 419 46.38 -15.22 31.96
C SER A 419 47.86 -15.55 32.05
N TYR A 420 48.70 -14.76 31.39
CA TYR A 420 50.15 -14.95 31.41
C TYR A 420 50.88 -13.64 31.70
N TYR A 421 52.09 -13.78 32.24
CA TYR A 421 53.04 -12.68 32.43
C TYR A 421 54.42 -13.22 32.08
N THR A 422 55.03 -12.74 30.99
CA THR A 422 56.20 -13.43 30.41
C THR A 422 57.44 -13.44 31.31
N SER A 423 57.49 -12.61 32.36
CA SER A 423 58.55 -12.68 33.38
C SER A 423 58.31 -13.68 34.51
N GLN A 424 57.14 -14.35 34.55
CA GLN A 424 56.78 -15.33 35.57
C GLN A 424 56.44 -16.68 34.94
N ASN A 425 55.31 -16.74 34.23
CA ASN A 425 54.84 -17.93 33.53
C ASN A 425 54.47 -17.56 32.09
N ASN A 426 55.10 -18.25 31.14
CA ASN A 426 54.90 -18.07 29.70
C ASN A 426 54.39 -19.33 29.00
N THR A 427 54.12 -20.42 29.73
CA THR A 427 53.62 -21.68 29.15
C THR A 427 52.44 -22.21 29.95
N PHE A 428 51.35 -22.59 29.29
CA PHE A 428 50.16 -23.16 29.92
C PHE A 428 49.61 -24.31 29.08
N THR A 429 48.85 -25.22 29.72
CA THR A 429 48.30 -26.41 29.07
C THR A 429 46.79 -26.33 28.97
N PHE A 430 46.23 -26.84 27.88
CA PHE A 430 44.80 -27.06 27.72
C PHE A 430 44.54 -28.46 27.15
N THR A 431 43.35 -29.01 27.42
CA THR A 431 42.95 -30.35 26.97
C THR A 431 41.71 -30.26 26.10
N VAL A 432 41.74 -30.95 24.97
CA VAL A 432 40.60 -31.11 24.06
C VAL A 432 40.05 -32.53 24.24
N SER A 433 38.77 -32.65 24.59
CA SER A 433 38.09 -33.94 24.76
C SER A 433 37.34 -34.34 23.47
N GLY A 434 37.19 -35.66 23.24
CA GLY A 434 36.44 -36.20 22.10
C GLY A 434 37.04 -37.46 21.51
N ASP A 435 36.55 -37.85 20.33
CA ASP A 435 37.04 -38.98 19.54
C ASP A 435 38.48 -38.73 19.03
N PRO A 436 39.48 -39.50 19.49
CA PRO A 436 40.88 -39.29 19.08
C PRO A 436 41.14 -39.46 17.58
N SER A 437 40.20 -40.05 16.83
CA SER A 437 40.32 -40.26 15.38
C SER A 437 39.81 -39.09 14.52
N LYS A 438 39.17 -38.08 15.13
CA LYS A 438 38.56 -36.94 14.43
C LYS A 438 39.15 -35.62 14.92
N LYS A 439 39.52 -34.74 13.99
CA LYS A 439 39.95 -33.39 14.34
C LYS A 439 38.76 -32.56 14.80
N LYS A 440 39.00 -31.71 15.79
CA LYS A 440 38.10 -30.63 16.23
C LYS A 440 38.68 -29.28 15.82
N LYS A 441 37.79 -28.36 15.42
CA LYS A 441 38.12 -26.96 15.17
C LYS A 441 38.03 -26.19 16.48
N ILE A 442 39.15 -25.64 16.93
CA ILE A 442 39.28 -24.90 18.18
C ILE A 442 39.61 -23.46 17.86
N TYR A 443 38.79 -22.54 18.38
CA TYR A 443 38.98 -21.11 18.22
C TYR A 443 39.83 -20.57 19.37
N PHE A 444 40.60 -19.52 19.10
CA PHE A 444 41.38 -18.84 20.14
C PHE A 444 41.28 -17.32 20.03
N ALA A 445 41.40 -16.66 21.19
CA ALA A 445 41.62 -15.23 21.32
C ALA A 445 42.85 -14.99 22.19
N PHE A 446 43.85 -14.35 21.61
CA PHE A 446 45.11 -13.98 22.23
C PHE A 446 45.17 -12.46 22.40
N SER A 447 45.44 -11.98 23.60
CA SER A 447 45.70 -10.58 23.89
C SER A 447 47.02 -10.41 24.63
N ALA A 448 47.76 -9.35 24.30
CA ALA A 448 49.00 -8.95 24.91
C ALA A 448 49.02 -7.44 25.10
N GLU A 449 49.57 -6.99 26.23
CA GLU A 449 49.87 -5.61 26.57
C GLU A 449 51.24 -5.52 27.27
N PRO A 450 51.92 -4.36 27.26
CA PRO A 450 53.18 -4.18 27.98
C PRO A 450 53.05 -4.50 29.48
N GLY A 451 54.03 -5.21 30.05
CA GLY A 451 54.02 -5.59 31.47
C GLY A 451 54.25 -4.43 32.45
N ARG A 452 54.56 -3.22 31.97
CA ARG A 452 54.79 -2.02 32.80
C ARG A 452 53.58 -1.09 32.76
N ILE A 453 53.21 -0.54 33.92
CA ILE A 453 52.29 0.61 34.01
C ILE A 453 52.99 1.79 33.34
N LEU A 454 52.47 2.27 32.22
CA LEU A 454 52.81 3.61 31.74
C LEU A 454 52.16 4.62 32.71
N PRO A 455 52.90 5.64 33.19
CA PRO A 455 52.32 6.63 34.09
C PRO A 455 51.10 7.29 33.40
N PRO A 456 50.04 7.63 34.14
CA PRO A 456 48.89 8.31 33.58
C PRO A 456 49.37 9.64 33.01
N ILE A 457 49.13 9.88 31.72
CA ILE A 457 49.22 11.23 31.19
C ILE A 457 48.00 11.96 31.77
N GLY A 458 48.27 12.87 32.71
CA GLY A 458 47.23 13.74 33.24
C GLY A 458 46.77 14.72 32.16
N GLY A 459 45.47 14.73 31.88
CA GLY A 459 44.82 15.74 31.04
C GLY A 459 43.99 15.16 29.91
N GLY A 460 42.67 15.25 30.03
CA GLY A 460 41.75 15.01 28.92
C GLY A 460 41.83 16.17 27.92
N GLY A 461 41.94 15.84 26.63
CA GLY A 461 41.90 16.81 25.54
C GLY A 461 42.51 16.19 24.28
N TRP A 462 41.82 16.31 23.16
CA TRP A 462 42.35 15.97 21.84
C TRP A 462 43.58 16.84 21.57
N GLU A 463 44.79 16.28 21.68
CA GLU A 463 46.01 17.00 21.31
C GLU A 463 46.45 16.65 19.89
N THR A 464 46.48 17.71 19.10
CA THR A 464 47.32 17.91 17.92
C THR A 464 48.79 17.62 18.24
N ASP A 465 49.42 16.89 17.33
CA ASP A 465 50.86 16.74 17.14
C ASP A 465 51.64 18.07 17.29
N PRO A 466 52.54 18.20 18.28
CA PRO A 466 53.56 19.23 18.29
C PRO A 466 54.85 18.67 17.65
N GLY A 467 55.11 19.15 16.44
CA GLY A 467 56.18 18.69 15.57
C GLY A 467 57.56 18.50 16.22
N ASP A 468 58.13 17.33 15.99
CA ASP A 468 59.40 17.22 15.29
C ASP A 468 59.23 16.20 14.16
N GLY A 469 59.85 16.44 13.01
CA GLY A 469 59.69 15.62 11.80
C GLY A 469 60.30 14.21 11.89
N SER A 470 60.25 13.54 13.04
CA SER A 470 60.46 12.11 13.15
C SER A 470 59.13 11.44 13.48
N THR A 471 58.47 10.84 12.49
CA THR A 471 57.43 9.85 12.79
C THR A 471 58.08 8.81 13.72
N PRO A 472 57.64 8.67 14.99
CA PRO A 472 58.12 7.57 15.81
C PRO A 472 57.70 6.32 15.05
N VAL A 473 58.66 5.46 14.71
CA VAL A 473 58.34 4.09 14.32
C VAL A 473 57.53 3.56 15.50
N THR A 474 56.21 3.45 15.33
CA THR A 474 55.33 2.93 16.37
C THR A 474 55.91 1.58 16.78
N PRO A 475 56.32 1.37 18.04
CA PRO A 475 56.76 0.05 18.45
C PRO A 475 55.52 -0.84 18.37
N SER A 476 55.39 -1.67 17.33
CA SER A 476 54.35 -2.71 17.34
C SER A 476 54.71 -3.65 18.48
N LEU A 477 53.80 -3.83 19.44
CA LEU A 477 53.96 -4.83 20.47
C LEU A 477 54.14 -6.21 19.81
N ASP A 478 55.37 -6.72 19.76
CA ASP A 478 55.71 -7.98 19.10
C ASP A 478 55.45 -9.15 20.05
N ALA A 479 54.32 -9.83 19.84
CA ALA A 479 53.84 -10.92 20.69
C ALA A 479 53.29 -12.07 19.83
N HIS A 480 53.81 -13.27 20.06
CA HIS A 480 53.43 -14.49 19.36
C HIS A 480 53.18 -15.62 20.36
N PHE A 481 52.56 -16.70 19.87
CA PHE A 481 52.44 -17.94 20.63
C PHE A 481 52.75 -19.15 19.75
N LYS A 482 53.18 -20.24 20.39
CA LYS A 482 53.40 -21.53 19.75
C LYS A 482 52.64 -22.61 20.50
N ILE A 483 51.96 -23.49 19.76
CA ILE A 483 51.31 -24.67 20.32
C ILE A 483 52.27 -25.85 20.19
N ASN A 484 52.63 -26.46 21.33
CA ASN A 484 53.53 -27.61 21.42
C ASN A 484 52.70 -28.88 21.61
N ASN A 485 52.63 -29.71 20.57
CA ASN A 485 52.31 -31.16 20.54
C ASN A 485 52.11 -31.58 19.06
N GLY A 486 53.16 -31.48 18.24
CA GLY A 486 53.12 -31.67 16.78
C GLY A 486 53.06 -30.37 15.97
N ALA A 487 52.99 -30.47 14.63
CA ALA A 487 52.84 -29.33 13.74
C ALA A 487 51.36 -28.92 13.66
N VAL A 488 50.97 -27.90 14.45
CA VAL A 488 49.61 -27.34 14.45
C VAL A 488 49.57 -26.15 13.50
N ALA A 489 48.79 -26.24 12.43
CA ALA A 489 48.52 -25.12 11.54
C ALA A 489 47.56 -24.14 12.24
N VAL A 490 48.02 -22.91 12.44
CA VAL A 490 47.24 -21.83 13.03
C VAL A 490 46.73 -20.93 11.92
N VAL A 491 45.43 -20.69 11.89
CA VAL A 491 44.78 -19.74 10.97
C VAL A 491 44.40 -18.50 11.76
N ILE A 492 44.93 -17.34 11.37
CA ILE A 492 44.61 -16.05 11.97
C ILE A 492 43.58 -15.36 11.08
N CYS A 493 42.51 -14.85 11.69
CA CYS A 493 41.39 -14.20 11.00
C CYS A 493 41.16 -12.75 11.41
N GLY A 494 41.75 -12.31 12.52
CA GLY A 494 41.67 -10.93 12.99
C GLY A 494 42.91 -10.58 13.79
N VAL A 495 43.49 -9.42 13.51
CA VAL A 495 44.60 -8.85 14.27
C VAL A 495 44.31 -7.37 14.50
N SER A 496 44.44 -6.91 15.75
CA SER A 496 44.50 -5.50 16.08
C SER A 496 45.79 -5.26 16.86
N ALA A 497 46.66 -4.40 16.34
CA ALA A 497 47.98 -4.15 16.91
C ALA A 497 48.23 -2.65 17.03
N SER A 498 48.69 -2.23 18.20
CA SER A 498 49.15 -0.88 18.52
C SER A 498 50.40 -0.96 19.42
N ALA A 499 50.92 0.19 19.83
CA ALA A 499 52.00 0.25 20.82
C ALA A 499 51.58 -0.20 22.23
N TYR A 500 50.28 -0.29 22.50
CA TYR A 500 49.73 -0.57 23.83
C TYR A 500 49.03 -1.92 23.93
N GLU A 501 48.56 -2.45 22.81
CA GLU A 501 47.77 -3.67 22.77
C GLU A 501 48.02 -4.44 21.47
N TYR A 502 48.19 -5.74 21.59
CA TYR A 502 48.19 -6.68 20.48
C TYR A 502 47.13 -7.74 20.76
N THR A 503 46.12 -7.82 19.90
CA THR A 503 45.15 -8.90 19.93
C THR A 503 45.16 -9.65 18.61
N SER A 504 45.10 -10.97 18.69
CA SER A 504 44.89 -11.82 17.53
C SER A 504 43.85 -12.89 17.84
N GLN A 505 42.98 -13.15 16.87
CA GLN A 505 41.98 -14.20 16.93
C GLN A 505 42.20 -15.15 15.75
N GLY A 506 41.89 -16.42 15.96
CA GLY A 506 42.16 -17.45 15.00
C GLY A 506 41.49 -18.78 15.35
N TYR A 507 41.82 -19.81 14.57
CA TYR A 507 41.48 -21.19 14.89
C TYR A 507 42.61 -22.16 14.52
N PHE A 508 42.53 -23.36 15.04
CA PHE A 508 43.37 -24.50 14.65
C PHE A 508 42.54 -25.79 14.66
N GLU A 509 42.90 -26.75 13.80
CA GLU A 509 42.25 -28.07 13.72
C GLU A 509 43.16 -29.15 14.29
N ILE A 510 42.78 -29.70 15.44
CA ILE A 510 43.61 -30.62 16.23
C ILE A 510 42.80 -31.83 16.70
N TYR A 511 43.46 -32.97 16.91
CA TYR A 511 42.83 -34.15 17.50
C TYR A 511 42.65 -33.96 19.02
N PRO A 512 41.63 -34.57 19.64
CA PRO A 512 41.50 -34.61 21.10
C PRO A 512 42.80 -35.07 21.79
N GLY A 513 43.22 -34.36 22.84
CA GLY A 513 44.49 -34.54 23.54
C GLY A 513 44.89 -33.32 24.38
N THR A 514 46.04 -33.40 25.05
CA THR A 514 46.60 -32.30 25.85
C THR A 514 47.67 -31.55 25.05
N TYR A 515 47.57 -30.22 25.03
CA TYR A 515 48.44 -29.30 24.29
C TYR A 515 49.02 -28.27 25.25
N SER A 516 50.23 -27.76 24.98
CA SER A 516 50.77 -26.60 25.69
C SER A 516 50.98 -25.41 24.76
N VAL A 517 50.63 -24.22 25.23
CA VAL A 517 50.84 -22.96 24.51
C VAL A 517 51.98 -22.21 25.19
N GLN A 518 52.98 -21.83 24.40
CA GLN A 518 54.12 -21.03 24.84
C GLN A 518 54.03 -19.63 24.22
N ILE A 519 54.05 -18.59 25.05
CA ILE A 519 54.08 -17.20 24.62
C ILE A 519 55.52 -16.76 24.35
N ILE A 520 55.73 -16.11 23.20
CA ILE A 520 57.04 -15.67 22.69
C ILE A 520 56.95 -14.16 22.44
N SER A 521 57.80 -13.38 23.11
CA SER A 521 57.92 -11.94 22.89
C SER A 521 59.35 -11.48 23.21
N PRO A 522 59.91 -10.47 22.51
CA PRO A 522 61.20 -9.86 22.85
C PRO A 522 61.19 -9.12 24.20
N GLY A 523 60.00 -8.79 24.75
CA GLY A 523 59.85 -7.98 25.97
C GLY A 523 58.95 -8.61 27.04
N THR A 524 58.84 -7.93 28.19
CA THR A 524 57.91 -8.31 29.26
C THR A 524 56.50 -7.85 28.91
N ILE A 525 55.61 -8.81 28.68
CA ILE A 525 54.21 -8.59 28.32
C ILE A 525 53.30 -9.39 29.25
N LYS A 526 52.07 -8.91 29.40
CA LYS A 526 50.99 -9.62 30.08
C LYS A 526 49.78 -9.69 29.19
N GLY A 527 48.88 -10.62 29.47
CA GLY A 527 47.68 -10.75 28.67
C GLY A 527 46.97 -12.07 28.92
N ASN A 528 46.08 -12.42 28.00
CA ASN A 528 45.25 -13.60 28.12
C ASN A 528 45.25 -14.42 26.84
N PHE A 529 45.17 -15.74 27.00
CA PHE A 529 44.89 -16.66 25.92
C PHE A 529 43.64 -17.46 26.26
N HIS A 530 42.63 -17.34 25.40
CA HIS A 530 41.36 -18.02 25.53
C HIS A 530 41.25 -19.03 24.39
N THR A 531 40.79 -20.24 24.69
CA THR A 531 40.35 -21.21 23.68
C THR A 531 38.88 -21.55 23.90
N SER A 532 38.18 -21.77 22.80
CA SER A 532 36.76 -22.12 22.78
C SER A 532 36.49 -23.12 21.67
N GLU A 533 35.44 -23.92 21.82
CA GLU A 533 34.93 -24.79 20.76
C GLU A 533 33.47 -24.48 20.43
N VAL A 534 33.07 -24.81 19.21
CA VAL A 534 31.67 -24.75 18.78
C VAL A 534 31.02 -26.08 19.13
N VAL A 535 29.97 -26.03 19.93
CA VAL A 535 29.18 -27.19 20.31
C VAL A 535 27.83 -27.08 19.63
N THR A 536 27.40 -28.16 18.98
CA THR A 536 26.09 -28.23 18.33
C THR A 536 25.10 -28.91 19.28
N LEU A 537 23.94 -28.29 19.47
CA LEU A 537 22.83 -28.84 20.23
C LEU A 537 22.29 -30.13 19.58
N PRO A 538 21.67 -31.05 20.32
CA PRO A 538 21.14 -32.29 19.74
C PRO A 538 19.94 -32.04 18.80
N PRO A 539 19.87 -32.71 17.62
CA PRO A 539 18.71 -32.65 16.72
C PRO A 539 17.49 -33.44 17.28
N PRO A 540 16.27 -33.27 16.73
CA PRO A 540 15.93 -32.49 15.52
C PRO A 540 15.81 -30.98 15.78
N TYR A 541 16.26 -30.19 14.81
CA TYR A 541 16.14 -28.74 14.85
C TYR A 541 14.80 -28.29 14.27
N LYS A 542 14.25 -27.18 14.76
CA LYS A 542 13.03 -26.59 14.18
C LYS A 542 13.33 -26.09 12.76
N ASN A 543 12.53 -26.47 11.77
CA ASN A 543 12.73 -26.03 10.38
C ASN A 543 12.21 -24.59 10.20
N ILE A 544 13.11 -23.63 10.39
CA ILE A 544 12.77 -22.21 10.40
C ILE A 544 13.94 -21.37 9.91
N GLY A 545 13.67 -20.46 8.99
CA GLY A 545 14.59 -19.41 8.54
C GLY A 545 13.99 -18.05 8.85
N TYR A 546 14.84 -17.04 9.01
CA TYR A 546 14.45 -15.67 9.30
C TYR A 546 14.69 -14.77 8.09
N PHE A 547 13.76 -13.84 7.87
CA PHE A 547 13.86 -12.85 6.82
C PHE A 547 13.70 -11.44 7.41
N SER A 548 14.35 -10.46 6.79
CA SER A 548 14.47 -9.10 7.34
C SER A 548 13.17 -8.27 7.27
N GLY A 549 12.17 -8.71 6.50
CA GLY A 549 10.82 -8.13 6.50
C GLY A 549 10.07 -8.44 7.79
N LEU A 550 8.99 -7.71 8.05
CA LEU A 550 8.20 -7.84 9.28
C LEU A 550 6.80 -8.41 9.01
N ARG A 551 6.24 -9.05 10.03
CA ARG A 551 4.84 -9.49 10.12
C ARG A 551 4.23 -9.07 11.45
N ILE A 552 2.90 -8.99 11.49
CA ILE A 552 2.17 -8.72 12.72
C ILE A 552 2.16 -9.96 13.61
N LYS A 553 2.59 -9.82 14.86
CA LYS A 553 2.52 -10.85 15.89
C LYS A 553 1.24 -10.72 16.70
N GLU A 554 0.93 -9.49 17.09
CA GLU A 554 -0.19 -9.19 17.96
C GLU A 554 -0.72 -7.77 17.71
N ILE A 555 -2.03 -7.59 17.84
CA ILE A 555 -2.68 -6.28 17.87
C ILE A 555 -3.48 -6.17 19.17
N ASN A 556 -3.13 -5.19 19.99
CA ASN A 556 -3.77 -4.94 21.28
C ASN A 556 -4.53 -3.62 21.27
N THR A 557 -5.73 -3.59 21.84
CA THR A 557 -6.53 -2.39 22.04
C THR A 557 -6.73 -2.12 23.52
N TYR A 558 -6.52 -0.88 23.94
CA TYR A 558 -6.67 -0.40 25.31
C TYR A 558 -7.66 0.78 25.34
N GLU A 559 -8.38 0.96 26.45
CA GLU A 559 -9.29 2.11 26.64
C GLU A 559 -8.51 3.42 26.82
N SER A 560 -7.30 3.36 27.37
CA SER A 560 -6.43 4.51 27.60
C SER A 560 -4.94 4.17 27.52
N ILE A 561 -4.10 5.21 27.45
CA ILE A 561 -2.64 5.07 27.41
C ILE A 561 -2.03 4.54 28.72
N SER A 562 -2.71 4.71 29.84
CA SER A 562 -2.24 4.26 31.16
C SER A 562 -2.56 2.79 31.43
N ASP A 563 -3.44 2.18 30.63
CA ASP A 563 -3.85 0.80 30.85
C ASP A 563 -2.74 -0.17 30.50
N THR A 564 -2.62 -1.22 31.31
CA THR A 564 -1.62 -2.28 31.12
C THR A 564 -2.23 -3.56 30.56
N SER A 565 -3.56 -3.71 30.63
CA SER A 565 -4.30 -4.86 30.14
C SER A 565 -5.20 -4.44 28.97
N PRO A 566 -5.15 -5.15 27.83
CA PRO A 566 -5.97 -4.81 26.67
C PRO A 566 -7.44 -5.22 26.86
N VAL A 567 -8.35 -4.44 26.29
CA VAL A 567 -9.79 -4.79 26.15
C VAL A 567 -10.07 -5.66 24.93
N LYS A 568 -9.16 -5.68 23.95
CA LYS A 568 -9.12 -6.62 22.83
C LYS A 568 -7.68 -6.96 22.52
N ALA A 569 -7.38 -8.23 22.29
CA ALA A 569 -6.05 -8.68 21.91
C ALA A 569 -6.17 -9.80 20.88
N PHE A 570 -5.53 -9.60 19.73
CA PHE A 570 -5.49 -10.59 18.66
C PHE A 570 -4.06 -11.04 18.42
N SER A 571 -3.78 -12.32 18.61
CA SER A 571 -2.47 -12.91 18.30
C SER A 571 -2.49 -13.67 16.96
N TYR A 572 -1.37 -13.64 16.26
CA TYR A 572 -1.21 -14.23 14.92
C TYR A 572 -0.11 -15.30 14.97
N LYS A 573 -0.44 -16.52 14.54
CA LYS A 573 0.52 -17.63 14.41
C LYS A 573 0.57 -18.12 12.97
N TYR A 574 1.78 -18.35 12.48
CA TYR A 574 2.05 -18.61 11.07
C TYR A 574 2.62 -20.02 10.82
N LEU A 575 2.19 -20.99 11.62
CA LEU A 575 2.70 -22.36 11.59
C LEU A 575 1.84 -23.27 10.71
N ASP A 576 2.44 -24.31 10.18
CA ASP A 576 1.71 -25.37 9.48
C ASP A 576 0.65 -26.00 10.40
N PHE A 577 -0.54 -26.25 9.85
CA PHE A 577 -1.63 -26.87 10.60
C PHE A 577 -1.57 -28.39 10.68
N ASP A 578 -0.47 -29.00 10.22
CA ASP A 578 -0.20 -30.44 10.27
C ASP A 578 0.36 -30.91 11.63
N GLY A 579 0.63 -29.99 12.55
CA GLY A 579 1.18 -30.29 13.89
C GLY A 579 2.70 -30.41 13.92
N SER A 580 3.40 -30.16 12.82
CA SER A 580 4.87 -30.20 12.74
C SER A 580 5.55 -29.08 13.54
N GLY A 581 4.84 -27.96 13.76
CA GLY A 581 5.38 -26.76 14.40
C GLY A 581 6.34 -25.97 13.51
N ASN A 582 6.43 -26.30 12.22
CA ASN A 582 7.22 -25.57 11.23
C ASN A 582 6.55 -24.26 10.83
N SER A 583 7.33 -23.30 10.30
CA SER A 583 6.77 -22.11 9.66
C SER A 583 6.05 -22.51 8.38
N SER A 584 4.84 -21.98 8.16
CA SER A 584 4.09 -22.11 6.91
C SER A 584 4.48 -21.05 5.86
N GLY A 585 5.51 -20.25 6.16
CA GLY A 585 6.00 -19.17 5.30
C GLY A 585 6.85 -19.69 4.15
N TYR A 586 6.62 -19.13 2.97
CA TYR A 586 7.38 -19.39 1.75
C TYR A 586 7.94 -18.09 1.22
N GLU A 587 9.21 -18.11 0.81
CA GLU A 587 9.84 -17.00 0.13
C GLU A 587 9.26 -16.85 -1.28
N ILE A 588 8.88 -15.61 -1.61
CA ILE A 588 8.34 -15.19 -2.90
C ILE A 588 9.16 -14.01 -3.38
N GLN A 589 9.52 -14.02 -4.66
CA GLN A 589 10.22 -12.91 -5.30
C GLN A 589 9.21 -11.92 -5.89
N ASN A 590 9.42 -10.62 -5.73
CA ASN A 590 8.63 -9.65 -6.49
C ASN A 590 8.86 -9.81 -8.01
N GLU A 591 7.94 -9.29 -8.82
CA GLU A 591 8.14 -9.21 -10.27
C GLU A 591 9.06 -8.01 -10.57
N SER A 592 10.30 -8.05 -10.09
CA SER A 592 11.32 -7.08 -10.49
C SER A 592 11.74 -7.36 -11.94
N TYR A 593 12.26 -6.36 -12.64
CA TYR A 593 12.78 -6.55 -14.00
C TYR A 593 14.30 -6.27 -14.06
N ASN A 594 14.93 -6.02 -12.89
CA ASN A 594 16.35 -5.69 -12.77
C ASN A 594 17.20 -6.84 -12.19
N ASN A 595 18.44 -6.92 -12.68
CA ASN A 595 19.56 -7.64 -12.08
C ASN A 595 20.45 -6.74 -11.19
N ASP A 596 20.18 -5.42 -11.07
CA ASP A 596 21.13 -4.46 -10.48
C ASP A 596 20.70 -3.70 -9.21
N LEU A 597 19.52 -3.99 -8.65
CA LEU A 597 19.21 -3.70 -7.24
C LEU A 597 18.26 -4.81 -6.77
N GLY A 598 18.86 -5.88 -6.21
CA GLY A 598 18.26 -7.08 -5.59
C GLY A 598 16.77 -7.36 -5.83
N THR A 599 16.46 -8.54 -6.39
CA THR A 599 15.13 -9.16 -6.24
C THR A 599 14.65 -8.98 -4.80
N SER A 600 13.53 -8.28 -4.59
CA SER A 600 12.97 -8.11 -3.25
C SER A 600 12.17 -9.36 -2.93
N VAL A 601 12.77 -10.22 -2.11
CA VAL A 601 12.10 -11.40 -1.57
C VAL A 601 11.18 -10.95 -0.42
N TYR A 602 10.00 -11.52 -0.32
CA TYR A 602 9.11 -11.38 0.83
C TYR A 602 8.49 -12.73 1.17
N VAL A 603 7.87 -12.84 2.35
CA VAL A 603 7.32 -14.11 2.83
C VAL A 603 5.80 -14.11 2.71
N VAL A 604 5.26 -15.22 2.21
CA VAL A 604 3.81 -15.49 2.19
C VAL A 604 3.50 -16.79 2.92
N TYR A 605 2.55 -16.73 3.83
CA TYR A 605 2.13 -17.82 4.71
C TYR A 605 0.93 -18.57 4.16
N LYS A 606 1.01 -19.91 4.15
CA LYS A 606 -0.11 -20.80 3.76
C LYS A 606 -1.11 -21.02 4.88
N ASN A 607 -0.67 -20.95 6.13
CA ASN A 607 -1.50 -21.19 7.31
C ASN A 607 -1.33 -20.07 8.33
N ILE A 608 -2.44 -19.39 8.66
CA ILE A 608 -2.47 -18.33 9.67
C ILE A 608 -3.59 -18.59 10.65
N MET A 609 -3.26 -18.66 11.94
CA MET A 609 -4.24 -18.71 13.02
C MET A 609 -4.29 -17.37 13.72
N VAL A 610 -5.48 -16.78 13.81
CA VAL A 610 -5.75 -15.54 14.53
C VAL A 610 -6.55 -15.88 15.77
N THR A 611 -6.01 -15.62 16.95
CA THR A 611 -6.64 -15.95 18.24
C THR A 611 -7.18 -14.68 18.88
N ASP A 612 -8.41 -14.68 19.37
CA ASP A 612 -8.90 -13.64 20.27
C ASP A 612 -8.50 -14.02 21.70
N GLU A 613 -7.47 -13.35 22.23
CA GLU A 613 -6.89 -13.67 23.54
C GLU A 613 -7.81 -13.25 24.70
N ILE A 614 -8.85 -12.43 24.45
CA ILE A 614 -9.78 -11.94 25.48
C ILE A 614 -11.07 -12.75 25.48
N MET A 615 -11.74 -12.87 24.33
CA MET A 615 -12.99 -13.62 24.24
C MET A 615 -12.75 -15.14 24.18
N GLY A 616 -11.54 -15.57 23.82
CA GLY A 616 -11.23 -16.95 23.50
C GLY A 616 -11.75 -17.35 22.11
N GLY A 617 -11.23 -18.46 21.60
CA GLY A 617 -11.49 -18.92 20.24
C GLY A 617 -10.51 -18.36 19.22
N TYR A 618 -10.59 -18.87 17.99
CA TYR A 618 -9.62 -18.55 16.95
C TYR A 618 -10.16 -18.78 15.55
N ILE A 619 -9.51 -18.17 14.56
CA ILE A 619 -9.80 -18.33 13.15
C ILE A 619 -8.58 -18.93 12.47
N LYS A 620 -8.77 -20.03 11.73
CA LYS A 620 -7.74 -20.61 10.84
C LYS A 620 -7.98 -20.17 9.40
N HIS A 621 -6.94 -19.63 8.78
CA HIS A 621 -6.90 -19.26 7.37
C HIS A 621 -5.98 -20.22 6.62
N TYR A 622 -6.46 -20.73 5.50
CA TYR A 622 -5.73 -21.61 4.60
C TYR A 622 -5.63 -20.93 3.23
N LEU A 623 -4.42 -20.81 2.71
CA LEU A 623 -4.15 -20.10 1.47
C LEU A 623 -3.23 -20.91 0.57
N LYS A 624 -3.32 -20.63 -0.73
CA LYS A 624 -2.36 -21.07 -1.74
C LYS A 624 -1.43 -19.93 -2.12
N THR A 625 -0.16 -20.24 -2.36
CA THR A 625 0.86 -19.33 -2.86
C THR A 625 1.15 -19.65 -4.34
N PRO A 626 1.96 -18.83 -5.06
CA PRO A 626 2.39 -19.15 -6.42
C PRO A 626 3.06 -20.53 -6.51
N ALA A 627 3.75 -20.99 -5.46
CA ALA A 627 4.40 -22.29 -5.42
C ALA A 627 3.41 -23.48 -5.48
N ASP A 628 2.11 -23.26 -5.22
CA ASP A 628 1.06 -24.29 -5.33
C ASP A 628 0.53 -24.44 -6.77
N TYR A 629 1.04 -23.65 -7.73
CA TYR A 629 0.65 -23.68 -9.14
C TYR A 629 1.86 -24.07 -9.99
N PRO A 630 1.83 -25.23 -10.68
CA PRO A 630 2.97 -25.73 -11.44
C PRO A 630 3.41 -24.76 -12.54
N GLU A 631 4.72 -24.60 -12.66
CA GLU A 631 5.34 -23.86 -13.76
C GLU A 631 5.35 -24.70 -15.03
N THR A 632 5.25 -24.03 -16.19
CA THR A 632 5.38 -24.68 -17.50
C THR A 632 6.59 -24.14 -18.25
N GLN A 633 7.05 -24.87 -19.28
CA GLN A 633 8.18 -24.43 -20.10
C GLN A 633 7.72 -23.44 -21.18
N TYR A 634 8.47 -22.35 -21.36
CA TYR A 634 8.24 -21.33 -22.37
C TYR A 634 9.49 -21.10 -23.20
N VAL A 635 9.35 -21.29 -24.53
CA VAL A 635 10.47 -21.24 -25.47
C VAL A 635 10.54 -19.88 -26.13
N VAL A 636 11.65 -19.17 -25.97
CA VAL A 636 11.93 -17.90 -26.63
C VAL A 636 13.24 -18.01 -27.39
N GLN A 637 13.18 -17.82 -28.71
CA GLN A 637 14.35 -17.89 -29.60
C GLN A 637 15.17 -19.20 -29.49
N GLY A 638 14.53 -20.30 -29.10
CA GLY A 638 15.16 -21.62 -28.94
C GLY A 638 15.70 -21.91 -27.54
N GLU A 639 15.63 -20.95 -26.61
CA GLU A 639 15.95 -21.16 -25.19
C GLU A 639 14.69 -21.43 -24.36
N ASN A 640 14.84 -22.29 -23.35
CA ASN A 640 13.76 -22.70 -22.45
C ASN A 640 13.77 -21.87 -21.17
N PHE A 641 12.63 -21.30 -20.82
CA PHE A 641 12.43 -20.53 -19.59
C PHE A 641 11.22 -21.07 -18.81
N ASP A 642 11.21 -20.86 -17.50
CA ASP A 642 10.05 -21.18 -16.67
C ASP A 642 8.95 -20.12 -16.84
N LEU A 643 7.71 -20.57 -17.00
CA LEU A 643 6.50 -19.78 -17.08
C LEU A 643 5.66 -19.96 -15.83
N LYS A 644 5.50 -18.86 -15.09
CA LYS A 644 4.68 -18.78 -13.88
C LYS A 644 3.26 -18.34 -14.25
N HIS A 645 2.30 -19.19 -13.89
CA HIS A 645 0.89 -18.94 -14.11
C HIS A 645 0.25 -18.28 -12.89
N TYR A 646 -0.72 -17.38 -13.13
CA TYR A 646 -1.61 -16.81 -12.11
C TYR A 646 -0.92 -16.00 -11.00
N TYR A 647 0.33 -15.61 -11.23
CA TYR A 647 1.17 -14.96 -10.23
C TYR A 647 0.52 -13.71 -9.63
N ASN A 648 -0.09 -12.89 -10.49
CA ASN A 648 -0.86 -11.69 -10.12
C ASN A 648 -1.96 -11.94 -9.08
N ILE A 649 -2.59 -13.11 -9.08
CA ILE A 649 -3.67 -13.49 -8.14
C ILE A 649 -3.07 -14.13 -6.88
N THR A 650 -1.99 -14.90 -7.02
CA THR A 650 -1.48 -15.77 -5.95
C THR A 650 -0.39 -15.13 -5.10
N LYS A 651 0.26 -14.07 -5.58
CA LYS A 651 1.41 -13.40 -4.92
C LYS A 651 1.11 -12.80 -3.54
N GLY A 652 -0.16 -12.52 -3.25
CA GLY A 652 -0.64 -12.05 -1.93
C GLY A 652 -1.29 -13.15 -1.06
N GLY A 653 -1.21 -14.41 -1.51
CA GLY A 653 -1.91 -15.57 -0.94
C GLY A 653 -3.38 -15.63 -1.36
N LEU A 654 -3.75 -16.67 -2.11
CA LEU A 654 -5.14 -16.93 -2.50
C LEU A 654 -5.85 -17.74 -1.40
N ILE A 655 -6.80 -17.13 -0.70
CA ILE A 655 -7.56 -17.82 0.35
C ILE A 655 -8.35 -19.00 -0.23
N THR A 656 -8.29 -20.16 0.41
CA THR A 656 -9.04 -21.37 0.00
C THR A 656 -9.98 -21.85 1.09
N LYS A 657 -9.69 -21.53 2.35
CA LYS A 657 -10.54 -21.91 3.47
C LYS A 657 -10.38 -20.97 4.66
N LYS A 658 -11.47 -20.73 5.37
CA LYS A 658 -11.53 -20.04 6.67
C LYS A 658 -12.34 -20.90 7.63
N GLU A 659 -11.84 -21.14 8.83
CA GLU A 659 -12.55 -21.89 9.88
C GLU A 659 -12.56 -21.07 11.17
N VAL A 660 -13.73 -20.87 11.78
CA VAL A 660 -13.93 -20.11 13.01
C VAL A 660 -14.25 -21.08 14.14
N PHE A 661 -13.51 -20.97 15.23
CA PHE A 661 -13.63 -21.79 16.43
C PHE A 661 -13.99 -20.91 17.63
N ASN A 662 -14.89 -21.40 18.48
CA ASN A 662 -15.22 -20.75 19.76
C ASN A 662 -14.16 -21.06 20.83
N SER A 663 -14.36 -20.50 22.04
CA SER A 663 -13.51 -20.72 23.21
C SER A 663 -13.36 -22.19 23.63
N ASP A 664 -14.35 -23.02 23.32
CA ASP A 664 -14.38 -24.46 23.63
C ASP A 664 -13.70 -25.31 22.54
N ASN A 665 -12.98 -24.67 21.61
CA ASN A 665 -12.31 -25.32 20.47
C ASN A 665 -13.30 -26.05 19.53
N GLN A 666 -14.56 -25.63 19.51
CA GLN A 666 -15.58 -26.14 18.60
C GLN A 666 -15.67 -25.24 17.37
N LYS A 667 -15.66 -25.85 16.18
CA LYS A 667 -15.86 -25.14 14.93
C LYS A 667 -17.31 -24.67 14.84
N VAL A 668 -17.52 -23.36 14.71
CA VAL A 668 -18.86 -22.73 14.65
C VAL A 668 -19.22 -22.25 13.24
N GLN A 669 -18.21 -21.90 12.43
CA GLN A 669 -18.39 -21.48 11.05
C GLN A 669 -17.21 -21.94 10.20
N SER A 670 -17.44 -22.26 8.93
CA SER A 670 -16.37 -22.36 7.95
C SER A 670 -16.80 -21.81 6.59
N THR A 671 -15.85 -21.25 5.85
CA THR A 671 -16.04 -20.80 4.47
C THR A 671 -14.97 -21.47 3.62
N GLU A 672 -15.37 -22.18 2.57
CA GLU A 672 -14.48 -22.85 1.60
C GLU A 672 -14.60 -22.19 0.23
N TYR A 673 -13.48 -21.99 -0.45
CA TYR A 673 -13.39 -21.34 -1.76
C TYR A 673 -12.77 -22.30 -2.78
N GLU A 674 -13.47 -22.53 -3.88
CA GLU A 674 -12.96 -23.26 -5.03
C GLU A 674 -12.82 -22.32 -6.21
N TYR A 675 -11.63 -22.29 -6.82
CA TYR A 675 -11.32 -21.43 -7.96
C TYR A 675 -11.02 -22.27 -9.19
N GLU A 676 -11.62 -21.89 -10.30
CA GLU A 676 -11.17 -22.28 -11.63
C GLU A 676 -10.40 -21.10 -12.22
N LEU A 677 -9.07 -21.18 -12.16
CA LEU A 677 -8.17 -20.17 -12.73
C LEU A 677 -7.88 -20.47 -14.20
N GLN A 678 -7.68 -19.42 -14.98
CA GLN A 678 -7.26 -19.53 -16.38
C GLN A 678 -6.23 -18.44 -16.68
N ASP A 679 -5.33 -18.71 -17.63
CA ASP A 679 -4.46 -17.67 -18.18
C ASP A 679 -5.34 -16.62 -18.88
N GLN A 680 -5.04 -15.34 -18.71
CA GLN A 680 -5.76 -14.28 -19.39
C GLN A 680 -5.60 -14.46 -20.92
N PRO A 681 -6.69 -14.69 -21.68
CA PRO A 681 -6.62 -14.85 -23.12
C PRO A 681 -6.14 -13.58 -23.81
N GLY A 682 -5.28 -13.75 -24.81
CA GLY A 682 -4.77 -12.64 -25.62
C GLY A 682 -3.63 -11.84 -24.99
N THR A 683 -3.15 -12.21 -23.81
CA THR A 683 -1.93 -11.61 -23.22
C THR A 683 -0.68 -12.41 -23.60
N ALA A 684 0.37 -11.71 -24.00
CA ALA A 684 1.69 -12.30 -24.17
C ALA A 684 2.32 -12.60 -22.80
N SER A 685 3.17 -13.62 -22.73
CA SER A 685 3.98 -13.86 -21.53
C SER A 685 4.99 -12.72 -21.37
N ILE A 686 5.13 -12.22 -20.15
CA ILE A 686 5.98 -11.07 -19.84
C ILE A 686 7.27 -11.57 -19.20
N LYS A 687 8.43 -11.14 -19.70
CA LYS A 687 9.73 -11.45 -19.10
C LYS A 687 9.92 -10.63 -17.82
N SER A 688 10.31 -11.24 -16.72
CA SER A 688 10.65 -10.59 -15.44
C SER A 688 11.90 -11.25 -14.80
N SER A 689 12.31 -10.78 -13.63
CA SER A 689 13.44 -11.33 -12.84
C SER A 689 13.20 -12.77 -12.38
N ILE A 690 11.94 -13.22 -12.41
CA ILE A 690 11.52 -14.53 -11.93
C ILE A 690 11.24 -15.51 -13.08
N GLY A 691 11.65 -15.17 -14.31
CA GLY A 691 11.37 -15.95 -15.53
C GLY A 691 10.31 -15.26 -16.38
N TYR A 692 9.39 -16.01 -16.96
CA TYR A 692 8.23 -15.44 -17.64
C TYR A 692 6.99 -15.55 -16.76
N VAL A 693 6.17 -14.52 -16.73
CA VAL A 693 4.89 -14.52 -16.04
C VAL A 693 3.75 -14.41 -17.05
N ARG A 694 2.64 -15.11 -16.77
CA ARG A 694 1.39 -14.90 -17.49
C ARG A 694 0.27 -14.59 -16.49
N PRO A 695 -0.40 -13.42 -16.62
CA PRO A 695 -1.45 -13.04 -15.69
C PRO A 695 -2.61 -14.02 -15.77
N GLY A 696 -3.12 -14.38 -14.60
CA GLY A 696 -4.30 -15.20 -14.41
C GLY A 696 -5.56 -14.40 -14.19
N ILE A 697 -6.67 -15.10 -14.38
CA ILE A 697 -8.03 -14.63 -14.10
C ILE A 697 -8.81 -15.72 -13.36
N VAL A 698 -9.85 -15.32 -12.64
CA VAL A 698 -10.82 -16.25 -12.06
C VAL A 698 -11.93 -16.48 -13.07
N ARG A 699 -12.02 -17.68 -13.66
CA ARG A 699 -13.11 -18.05 -14.58
C ARG A 699 -14.37 -18.42 -13.82
N ARG A 700 -14.21 -19.16 -12.71
CA ARG A 700 -15.31 -19.53 -11.81
C ARG A 700 -14.82 -19.53 -10.37
N MET A 701 -15.66 -19.02 -9.47
CA MET A 701 -15.45 -19.11 -8.04
C MET A 701 -16.68 -19.75 -7.40
N THR A 702 -16.47 -20.75 -6.55
CA THR A 702 -17.53 -21.35 -5.72
C THR A 702 -17.20 -21.13 -4.26
N VAL A 703 -18.15 -20.62 -3.50
CA VAL A 703 -18.03 -20.33 -2.07
C VAL A 703 -19.04 -21.20 -1.31
N PHE A 704 -18.56 -21.96 -0.33
CA PHE A 704 -19.42 -22.71 0.60
C PHE A 704 -19.35 -22.08 1.98
N ASP A 705 -20.42 -21.45 2.42
CA ASP A 705 -20.57 -20.93 3.78
C ASP A 705 -21.30 -21.94 4.65
N LYS A 706 -20.63 -22.44 5.68
CA LYS A 706 -21.10 -23.48 6.58
C LYS A 706 -21.25 -22.93 8.00
N ILE A 707 -22.43 -23.12 8.59
CA ILE A 707 -22.68 -22.88 10.01
C ILE A 707 -22.77 -24.23 10.71
N HIS A 708 -22.01 -24.42 11.78
CA HIS A 708 -21.93 -25.67 12.53
C HIS A 708 -22.66 -25.52 13.87
N ASN A 709 -23.63 -26.40 14.14
CA ASN A 709 -24.33 -26.47 15.42
C ASN A 709 -24.32 -27.92 15.91
N GLY A 710 -23.32 -28.28 16.72
CA GLY A 710 -23.07 -29.65 17.13
C GLY A 710 -22.75 -30.55 15.93
N SER A 711 -23.56 -31.59 15.71
CA SER A 711 -23.40 -32.49 14.55
C SER A 711 -24.06 -31.98 13.27
N GLN A 712 -24.89 -30.94 13.34
CA GLN A 712 -25.59 -30.38 12.19
C GLN A 712 -24.73 -29.30 11.51
N THR A 713 -24.72 -29.31 10.17
CA THR A 713 -24.05 -28.29 9.37
C THR A 713 -25.01 -27.75 8.31
N LEU A 714 -25.31 -26.45 8.37
CA LEU A 714 -26.06 -25.75 7.33
C LEU A 714 -25.06 -25.22 6.31
N THR A 715 -25.24 -25.55 5.03
CA THR A 715 -24.34 -25.14 3.95
C THR A 715 -25.08 -24.27 2.95
N ASN A 716 -24.63 -23.03 2.76
CA ASN A 716 -25.02 -22.19 1.63
C ASN A 716 -23.91 -22.25 0.58
N LYS A 717 -24.28 -22.30 -0.69
CA LYS A 717 -23.34 -22.33 -1.82
C LYS A 717 -23.58 -21.11 -2.71
N THR A 718 -22.54 -20.38 -3.06
CA THR A 718 -22.59 -19.32 -4.08
C THR A 718 -21.57 -19.60 -5.17
N GLU A 719 -22.02 -19.67 -6.41
CA GLU A 719 -21.19 -19.85 -7.61
C GLU A 719 -21.20 -18.55 -8.42
N GLN A 720 -20.02 -18.10 -8.81
CA GLN A 720 -19.83 -16.93 -9.66
C GLN A 720 -19.06 -17.35 -10.91
N GLU A 721 -19.60 -17.04 -12.08
CA GLU A 721 -18.97 -17.32 -13.37
C GLU A 721 -18.60 -16.00 -14.07
N PHE A 722 -17.35 -15.93 -14.52
CA PHE A 722 -16.81 -14.78 -15.21
C PHE A 722 -16.59 -15.14 -16.68
N ASN A 723 -17.15 -14.35 -17.60
CA ASN A 723 -17.03 -14.60 -19.03
C ASN A 723 -16.15 -13.55 -19.71
N SER A 724 -15.46 -13.99 -20.77
CA SER A 724 -14.48 -13.27 -21.55
C SER A 724 -15.04 -12.52 -22.77
N LEU A 725 -16.37 -12.48 -22.96
CA LEU A 725 -16.98 -12.05 -24.21
C LEU A 725 -16.54 -10.63 -24.63
N ARG A 726 -15.51 -10.58 -25.50
CA ARG A 726 -14.96 -9.47 -26.29
C ARG A 726 -14.71 -8.13 -25.60
N GLY A 727 -14.99 -7.97 -24.30
CA GLY A 727 -15.04 -6.68 -23.58
C GLY A 727 -14.47 -6.73 -22.16
N GLY A 728 -13.67 -7.75 -21.85
CA GLY A 728 -13.05 -7.99 -20.55
C GLY A 728 -13.69 -9.15 -19.78
N PHE A 729 -13.00 -9.62 -18.73
CA PHE A 729 -13.53 -10.65 -17.83
C PHE A 729 -14.52 -10.03 -16.85
N LYS A 730 -15.80 -10.38 -16.97
CA LYS A 730 -16.88 -9.81 -16.16
C LYS A 730 -17.77 -10.87 -15.57
N LEU A 731 -18.30 -10.58 -14.39
CA LEU A 731 -19.26 -11.43 -13.71
C LEU A 731 -20.50 -11.59 -14.60
N SER A 732 -20.73 -12.80 -15.07
CA SER A 732 -21.79 -13.12 -16.05
C SER A 732 -22.95 -13.88 -15.42
N LYS A 733 -22.67 -14.65 -14.36
CA LYS A 733 -23.68 -15.43 -13.64
C LYS A 733 -23.35 -15.52 -12.16
N ILE A 734 -24.38 -15.42 -11.32
CA ILE A 734 -24.35 -15.74 -9.89
C ILE A 734 -25.41 -16.80 -9.65
N THR A 735 -25.06 -17.90 -9.00
CA THR A 735 -25.99 -18.94 -8.55
C THR A 735 -25.84 -19.13 -7.06
N SER A 736 -26.88 -18.84 -6.28
CA SER A 736 -26.89 -19.03 -4.82
C SER A 736 -27.87 -20.12 -4.45
N THR A 737 -27.38 -21.16 -3.77
CA THR A 737 -28.16 -22.26 -3.21
C THR A 737 -28.18 -22.12 -1.69
N SER A 738 -29.38 -21.95 -1.12
CA SER A 738 -29.55 -21.90 0.34
C SER A 738 -29.52 -23.30 0.96
N ALA A 739 -29.33 -23.37 2.27
CA ALA A 739 -29.26 -24.62 3.03
C ALA A 739 -30.53 -25.49 2.95
N ASP A 740 -31.69 -24.91 2.61
CA ASP A 740 -32.95 -25.62 2.36
C ASP A 740 -33.11 -26.12 0.91
N GLY A 741 -32.11 -25.88 0.05
CA GLY A 741 -32.06 -26.32 -1.34
C GLY A 741 -32.71 -25.36 -2.35
N GLN A 742 -33.19 -24.17 -1.93
CA GLN A 742 -33.66 -23.18 -2.91
C GLN A 742 -32.50 -22.60 -3.71
N ILE A 743 -32.71 -22.47 -5.01
CA ILE A 743 -31.70 -21.94 -5.94
C ILE A 743 -32.19 -20.59 -6.46
N SER A 744 -31.34 -19.58 -6.36
CA SER A 744 -31.51 -18.29 -7.02
C SER A 744 -30.39 -18.08 -8.02
N GLU A 745 -30.72 -17.69 -9.25
CA GLU A 745 -29.73 -17.39 -10.29
C GLU A 745 -29.91 -15.96 -10.78
N LYS A 746 -28.79 -15.24 -11.00
CA LYS A 746 -28.76 -13.96 -11.70
C LYS A 746 -27.81 -14.06 -12.88
N THR A 747 -28.29 -13.78 -14.08
CA THR A 747 -27.46 -13.68 -15.29
C THR A 747 -27.33 -12.20 -15.68
N LEU A 748 -26.11 -11.75 -15.94
CA LEU A 748 -25.76 -10.36 -16.22
C LEU A 748 -25.26 -10.24 -17.67
N SER A 749 -25.83 -9.31 -18.43
CA SER A 749 -25.37 -8.99 -19.79
C SER A 749 -24.85 -7.56 -19.88
N TYR A 750 -23.83 -7.38 -20.71
CA TYR A 750 -23.11 -6.14 -20.92
C TYR A 750 -23.20 -5.68 -22.39
N PRO A 751 -22.93 -4.40 -22.70
CA PRO A 751 -22.76 -3.94 -24.07
C PRO A 751 -21.76 -4.80 -24.83
N ILE A 752 -22.10 -5.26 -26.04
CA ILE A 752 -21.22 -6.03 -26.92
C ILE A 752 -20.89 -5.23 -28.20
N ALA A 753 -19.81 -5.56 -28.90
CA ALA A 753 -19.33 -4.81 -30.07
C ALA A 753 -20.00 -5.16 -31.41
N HIS A 754 -20.76 -6.25 -31.50
CA HIS A 754 -21.02 -6.90 -32.78
C HIS A 754 -22.38 -6.54 -33.39
N VAL A 755 -22.31 -6.08 -34.64
CA VAL A 755 -23.42 -5.91 -35.59
C VAL A 755 -23.56 -7.22 -36.37
N ILE A 756 -24.65 -7.96 -36.18
CA ILE A 756 -25.05 -8.98 -37.16
C ILE A 756 -25.50 -8.21 -38.40
N SER A 757 -25.13 -8.67 -39.61
CA SER A 757 -25.54 -8.01 -40.86
C SER A 757 -27.07 -7.77 -40.86
N GLY A 758 -27.49 -6.50 -40.88
CA GLY A 758 -28.90 -6.09 -40.81
C GLY A 758 -29.45 -5.73 -39.42
N VAL A 759 -28.69 -5.86 -38.33
CA VAL A 759 -29.11 -5.51 -36.95
C VAL A 759 -28.22 -4.40 -36.38
N THR A 760 -28.76 -3.20 -36.19
CA THR A 760 -28.07 -2.12 -35.47
C THR A 760 -27.87 -2.51 -34.00
N ASN A 761 -26.62 -2.51 -33.55
CA ASN A 761 -26.30 -2.67 -32.13
C ASN A 761 -26.64 -1.37 -31.38
N GLU A 762 -27.70 -1.38 -30.58
CA GLU A 762 -28.16 -0.21 -29.81
C GLU A 762 -27.08 0.33 -28.83
N TYR A 763 -26.12 -0.51 -28.42
CA TYR A 763 -25.09 -0.16 -27.45
C TYR A 763 -23.71 0.10 -28.06
N GLN A 764 -23.59 0.26 -29.39
CA GLN A 764 -22.29 0.51 -30.05
C GLN A 764 -21.59 1.77 -29.53
N HIS A 765 -22.36 2.82 -29.23
CA HIS A 765 -21.82 4.07 -28.70
C HIS A 765 -21.20 3.89 -27.30
N LEU A 766 -21.82 3.08 -26.42
CA LEU A 766 -21.25 2.71 -25.13
C LEU A 766 -19.94 1.94 -25.29
N TRP A 767 -19.91 0.99 -26.23
CA TRP A 767 -18.72 0.20 -26.52
C TRP A 767 -17.52 1.07 -26.92
N ASN A 768 -17.75 1.99 -27.87
CA ASN A 768 -16.73 2.89 -28.40
C ASN A 768 -16.18 3.84 -27.32
N SER A 769 -16.98 4.16 -26.30
CA SER A 769 -16.58 4.98 -25.14
C SER A 769 -16.04 4.17 -23.95
N ASN A 770 -15.69 2.89 -24.17
CA ASN A 770 -15.25 1.94 -23.14
C ASN A 770 -16.23 1.72 -21.97
N MET A 771 -17.53 2.05 -22.13
CA MET A 771 -18.58 1.83 -21.15
C MET A 771 -19.07 0.36 -21.14
N LYS A 772 -18.13 -0.58 -21.13
CA LYS A 772 -18.35 -2.03 -21.28
C LYS A 772 -18.79 -2.69 -19.97
N GLY A 773 -18.69 -1.99 -18.84
CA GLY A 773 -18.94 -2.47 -17.47
C GLY A 773 -20.35 -2.19 -16.96
N PHE A 774 -21.16 -1.45 -17.72
CA PHE A 774 -22.56 -1.25 -17.38
C PHE A 774 -23.37 -2.51 -17.69
N VAL A 775 -24.14 -2.97 -16.72
CA VAL A 775 -25.08 -4.07 -16.92
C VAL A 775 -26.30 -3.52 -17.66
N VAL A 776 -26.58 -4.04 -18.85
CA VAL A 776 -27.73 -3.62 -19.68
C VAL A 776 -28.92 -4.57 -19.55
N ASN A 777 -28.69 -5.82 -19.13
CA ASN A 777 -29.76 -6.77 -18.86
C ASN A 777 -29.42 -7.64 -17.65
N VAL A 778 -30.43 -7.88 -16.79
CA VAL A 778 -30.37 -8.83 -15.67
C VAL A 778 -31.54 -9.80 -15.80
N THR A 779 -31.24 -11.10 -15.82
CA THR A 779 -32.26 -12.15 -15.74
C THR A 779 -32.17 -12.83 -14.38
N GLU A 780 -33.24 -12.81 -13.59
CA GLU A 780 -33.30 -13.50 -12.30
C GLU A 780 -34.18 -14.76 -12.41
N LYS A 781 -33.69 -15.87 -11.85
CA LYS A 781 -34.41 -17.14 -11.75
C LYS A 781 -34.52 -17.59 -10.30
N ARG A 782 -35.60 -18.31 -10.00
CA ARG A 782 -35.79 -19.05 -8.75
C ARG A 782 -36.18 -20.48 -9.07
N ASN A 783 -35.41 -21.44 -8.58
CA ASN A 783 -35.61 -22.88 -8.82
C ASN A 783 -35.75 -23.25 -10.31
N GLY A 784 -35.01 -22.55 -11.18
CA GLY A 784 -35.02 -22.76 -12.64
C GLY A 784 -36.01 -21.88 -13.41
N ASP A 785 -37.06 -21.39 -12.76
CA ASP A 785 -38.07 -20.52 -13.37
C ASP A 785 -37.59 -19.07 -13.39
N ILE A 786 -37.73 -18.40 -14.53
CA ILE A 786 -37.43 -16.96 -14.63
C ILE A 786 -38.50 -16.19 -13.88
N ILE A 787 -38.09 -15.37 -12.91
CA ILE A 787 -38.99 -14.54 -12.10
C ILE A 787 -39.02 -13.09 -12.60
N SER A 788 -37.92 -12.59 -13.14
CA SER A 788 -37.85 -11.23 -13.63
C SER A 788 -36.74 -11.05 -14.68
N ILE A 789 -36.99 -10.13 -15.61
CA ILE A 789 -36.00 -9.62 -16.56
C ILE A 789 -35.97 -8.10 -16.40
N THR A 790 -34.78 -7.54 -16.17
CA THR A 790 -34.55 -6.10 -16.07
C THR A 790 -33.72 -5.63 -17.24
N ASP A 791 -34.25 -4.71 -18.04
CA ASP A 791 -33.56 -4.08 -19.17
C ASP A 791 -33.24 -2.62 -18.86
N THR A 792 -31.97 -2.24 -19.04
CA THR A 792 -31.50 -0.85 -19.00
C THR A 792 -31.19 -0.39 -20.42
N LYS A 793 -31.92 0.61 -20.89
CA LYS A 793 -31.81 1.15 -22.26
C LYS A 793 -31.01 2.45 -22.29
N PHE A 794 -30.31 2.65 -23.40
CA PHE A 794 -29.56 3.85 -23.72
C PHE A 794 -29.94 4.25 -25.15
N ALA A 795 -30.35 5.49 -25.38
CA ALA A 795 -30.54 5.98 -26.76
C ALA A 795 -29.18 6.04 -27.46
N ASN A 796 -29.14 5.89 -28.79
CA ASN A 796 -27.91 5.79 -29.59
C ASN A 796 -26.86 6.90 -29.37
N ASN A 797 -27.26 8.06 -28.84
CA ASN A 797 -26.38 9.21 -28.58
C ASN A 797 -26.27 9.55 -27.09
N SER A 798 -26.81 8.73 -26.18
CA SER A 798 -26.85 9.00 -24.74
C SER A 798 -25.91 8.08 -23.98
N PHE A 799 -24.99 8.67 -23.22
CA PHE A 799 -24.18 7.93 -22.24
C PHE A 799 -24.90 7.78 -20.89
N TYR A 800 -26.11 8.30 -20.76
CA TYR A 800 -26.97 8.09 -19.58
C TYR A 800 -28.11 7.13 -19.92
N PRO A 801 -28.56 6.31 -18.94
CA PRO A 801 -29.73 5.46 -19.13
C PRO A 801 -30.94 6.29 -19.56
N THR A 802 -31.74 5.79 -20.50
CA THR A 802 -32.98 6.44 -20.96
C THR A 802 -34.22 5.74 -20.42
N SER A 803 -34.11 4.47 -20.02
CA SER A 803 -35.16 3.79 -19.28
C SER A 803 -34.64 2.53 -18.57
N ILE A 804 -35.32 2.15 -17.49
CA ILE A 804 -35.18 0.83 -16.86
C ILE A 804 -36.57 0.18 -16.84
N LYS A 805 -36.67 -1.04 -17.36
CA LYS A 805 -37.91 -1.81 -17.42
C LYS A 805 -37.71 -3.17 -16.75
N VAL A 806 -38.57 -3.50 -15.80
CA VAL A 806 -38.61 -4.80 -15.13
C VAL A 806 -39.87 -5.53 -15.58
N THR A 807 -39.71 -6.71 -16.16
CA THR A 807 -40.81 -7.55 -16.64
C THR A 807 -40.88 -8.85 -15.87
N ASN A 808 -42.10 -9.33 -15.63
CA ASN A 808 -42.37 -10.68 -15.16
C ASN A 808 -42.26 -11.63 -16.35
N SER A 809 -41.47 -12.68 -16.22
CA SER A 809 -41.27 -13.63 -17.33
C SER A 809 -42.45 -14.58 -17.54
N SER A 810 -43.38 -14.73 -16.59
CA SER A 810 -44.52 -15.66 -16.75
C SER A 810 -45.57 -15.17 -17.74
N ASP A 811 -45.78 -13.85 -17.80
CA ASP A 811 -46.83 -13.22 -18.60
C ASP A 811 -46.36 -11.98 -19.38
N ASN A 812 -45.06 -11.66 -19.31
CA ASN A 812 -44.45 -10.45 -19.85
C ASN A 812 -45.05 -9.13 -19.31
N SER A 813 -45.78 -9.19 -18.19
CA SER A 813 -46.29 -7.99 -17.54
C SER A 813 -45.15 -7.13 -17.01
N VAL A 814 -45.33 -5.81 -17.06
CA VAL A 814 -44.34 -4.86 -16.54
C VAL A 814 -44.54 -4.74 -15.03
N LEU A 815 -43.55 -5.16 -14.25
CA LEU A 815 -43.54 -5.04 -12.78
C LEU A 815 -43.20 -3.60 -12.36
N SER A 816 -42.24 -2.98 -13.07
CA SER A 816 -41.89 -1.59 -12.89
C SER A 816 -41.24 -1.04 -14.15
N SER A 817 -41.40 0.26 -14.38
CA SER A 817 -40.80 0.96 -15.51
C SER A 817 -40.52 2.41 -15.12
N VAL A 818 -39.33 2.89 -15.48
CA VAL A 818 -38.92 4.27 -15.31
C VAL A 818 -38.30 4.73 -16.63
N ARG A 819 -38.76 5.86 -17.17
CA ARG A 819 -38.15 6.54 -18.31
C ARG A 819 -37.42 7.79 -17.81
N TYR A 820 -36.14 7.90 -18.15
CA TYR A 820 -35.33 9.07 -17.84
C TYR A 820 -35.41 10.03 -19.02
N ASP A 821 -36.26 11.05 -18.88
CA ASP A 821 -36.67 11.88 -20.00
C ASP A 821 -35.61 12.94 -20.36
N ASN A 822 -34.93 13.50 -19.35
CA ASN A 822 -33.99 14.59 -19.57
C ASN A 822 -32.90 14.68 -18.50
N TYR A 823 -31.72 15.09 -18.93
CA TYR A 823 -30.55 15.37 -18.10
C TYR A 823 -30.06 16.79 -18.36
N ASP A 824 -29.50 17.46 -17.35
CA ASP A 824 -28.82 18.74 -17.55
C ASP A 824 -27.41 18.57 -18.15
N ASN A 825 -26.73 19.69 -18.41
CA ASN A 825 -25.37 19.71 -18.95
C ASN A 825 -24.29 19.18 -17.99
N ARG A 826 -24.64 18.90 -16.73
CA ARG A 826 -23.75 18.28 -15.73
C ARG A 826 -24.03 16.79 -15.56
N GLY A 827 -25.03 16.25 -16.27
CA GLY A 827 -25.46 14.86 -16.17
C GLY A 827 -26.43 14.59 -15.03
N ASN A 828 -26.99 15.62 -14.39
CA ASN A 828 -28.04 15.43 -13.39
C ASN A 828 -29.37 15.09 -14.06
N LEU A 829 -30.11 14.14 -13.50
CA LEU A 829 -31.45 13.78 -13.98
C LEU A 829 -32.46 14.87 -13.59
N VAL A 830 -32.95 15.64 -14.56
CA VAL A 830 -33.89 16.75 -14.30
C VAL A 830 -35.35 16.36 -14.52
N GLN A 831 -35.61 15.29 -15.27
CA GLN A 831 -36.97 14.77 -15.44
C GLN A 831 -36.97 13.25 -15.65
N PHE A 832 -37.90 12.57 -15.00
CA PHE A 832 -38.20 11.16 -15.26
C PHE A 832 -39.69 10.88 -15.17
N THR A 833 -40.15 9.84 -15.85
CA THR A 833 -41.55 9.39 -15.85
C THR A 833 -41.65 7.99 -15.27
N THR A 834 -42.62 7.78 -14.39
CA THR A 834 -42.95 6.46 -13.78
C THR A 834 -44.39 6.08 -14.08
N ILE A 835 -44.82 4.85 -13.75
CA ILE A 835 -46.20 4.36 -13.97
C ILE A 835 -46.61 4.59 -15.44
N ILE A 836 -45.79 4.05 -16.34
CA ILE A 836 -45.94 4.26 -17.78
C ILE A 836 -46.99 3.30 -18.33
N ASP A 837 -48.00 3.85 -19.00
CA ASP A 837 -48.89 3.10 -19.88
C ASP A 837 -48.14 2.84 -21.20
N GLU A 838 -47.78 1.58 -21.43
CA GLU A 838 -47.01 1.15 -22.58
C GLU A 838 -47.77 1.33 -23.92
N ALA A 839 -49.11 1.41 -23.90
CA ALA A 839 -49.90 1.62 -25.13
C ALA A 839 -49.84 3.07 -25.61
N THR A 840 -49.77 4.02 -24.68
CA THR A 840 -49.81 5.46 -24.97
C THR A 840 -48.45 6.15 -24.79
N GLY A 841 -47.52 5.52 -24.07
CA GLY A 841 -46.24 6.10 -23.66
C GLY A 841 -46.37 7.20 -22.60
N LEU A 842 -47.58 7.43 -22.08
CA LEU A 842 -47.87 8.40 -21.03
C LEU A 842 -47.64 7.79 -19.65
N GLY A 843 -47.31 8.62 -18.67
CA GLY A 843 -47.12 8.19 -17.29
C GLY A 843 -47.13 9.38 -16.35
N VAL A 844 -46.64 9.20 -15.13
CA VAL A 844 -46.52 10.25 -14.12
C VAL A 844 -45.11 10.85 -14.17
N PRO A 845 -44.94 12.07 -14.72
CA PRO A 845 -43.65 12.74 -14.76
C PRO A 845 -43.27 13.27 -13.38
N THR A 846 -41.98 13.37 -13.13
CA THR A 846 -41.41 14.04 -11.96
C THR A 846 -40.25 14.89 -12.43
N THR A 847 -40.28 16.16 -12.07
CA THR A 847 -39.23 17.14 -12.39
C THR A 847 -38.39 17.41 -11.15
N ILE A 848 -37.07 17.49 -11.31
CA ILE A 848 -36.11 17.85 -10.28
C ILE A 848 -35.40 19.14 -10.72
N ILE A 849 -35.51 20.19 -9.91
CA ILE A 849 -34.78 21.44 -10.11
C ILE A 849 -33.53 21.41 -9.25
N TYR A 850 -32.37 21.63 -9.87
CA TYR A 850 -31.09 21.71 -9.18
C TYR A 850 -30.66 23.17 -8.98
N GLY A 851 -30.27 23.49 -7.74
CA GLY A 851 -29.72 24.78 -7.33
C GLY A 851 -28.27 24.64 -6.87
N TYR A 852 -27.76 25.64 -6.16
CA TYR A 852 -26.38 25.65 -5.62
C TYR A 852 -25.34 25.38 -6.72
N ASN A 853 -25.42 26.12 -7.82
CA ASN A 853 -24.65 25.93 -9.05
C ASN A 853 -24.88 24.55 -9.71
N SER A 854 -26.14 24.07 -9.70
CA SER A 854 -26.55 22.77 -10.25
C SER A 854 -25.87 21.57 -9.56
N THR A 855 -25.71 21.61 -8.24
CA THR A 855 -25.09 20.53 -7.46
C THR A 855 -26.05 19.80 -6.54
N TYR A 856 -27.11 20.47 -6.07
CA TYR A 856 -28.09 19.89 -5.15
C TYR A 856 -29.52 20.09 -5.65
N PRO A 857 -30.40 19.09 -5.47
CA PRO A 857 -31.81 19.24 -5.81
C PRO A 857 -32.50 20.18 -4.81
N ILE A 858 -33.04 21.30 -5.28
CA ILE A 858 -33.74 22.29 -4.43
C ILE A 858 -35.26 22.14 -4.48
N ALA A 859 -35.80 21.50 -5.52
CA ALA A 859 -37.22 21.17 -5.62
C ALA A 859 -37.44 19.86 -6.38
N LYS A 860 -38.34 19.02 -5.87
CA LYS A 860 -38.89 17.84 -6.53
C LYS A 860 -40.38 18.05 -6.74
N ILE A 861 -40.83 18.00 -8.00
CA ILE A 861 -42.20 18.27 -8.41
C ILE A 861 -42.79 17.00 -9.01
N GLU A 862 -43.63 16.29 -8.26
CA GLU A 862 -44.29 15.08 -8.72
C GLU A 862 -45.59 15.42 -9.46
N GLY A 863 -45.76 14.83 -10.64
CA GLY A 863 -46.89 15.06 -11.53
C GLY A 863 -46.67 16.10 -12.63
N ALA A 864 -45.56 16.84 -12.63
CA ALA A 864 -45.26 17.88 -13.62
C ALA A 864 -44.10 17.52 -14.55
N GLN A 865 -44.23 17.83 -15.84
CA GLN A 865 -43.11 17.90 -16.77
C GLN A 865 -42.35 19.22 -16.60
N LEU A 866 -41.09 19.25 -17.02
CA LEU A 866 -40.28 20.47 -16.96
C LEU A 866 -40.90 21.61 -17.79
N SER A 867 -41.59 21.27 -18.89
CA SER A 867 -42.32 22.22 -19.73
C SER A 867 -43.56 22.83 -19.07
N ASP A 868 -44.11 22.19 -18.04
CA ASP A 868 -45.28 22.69 -17.31
C ASP A 868 -44.90 23.80 -16.31
N ILE A 869 -43.61 23.94 -16.01
CA ILE A 869 -43.09 24.88 -15.01
C ILE A 869 -42.54 26.13 -15.71
N PRO A 870 -43.11 27.32 -15.45
CA PRO A 870 -42.60 28.57 -16.04
C PRO A 870 -41.12 28.83 -15.72
N SER A 871 -40.32 29.16 -16.73
CA SER A 871 -38.85 29.31 -16.59
C SER A 871 -38.43 30.41 -15.61
N ASN A 872 -39.25 31.45 -15.44
CA ASN A 872 -39.03 32.53 -14.47
C ASN A 872 -39.13 32.04 -13.02
N LEU A 873 -40.02 31.07 -12.73
CA LEU A 873 -40.15 30.47 -11.40
C LEU A 873 -38.92 29.61 -11.07
N ILE A 874 -38.45 28.81 -12.03
CA ILE A 874 -37.20 28.03 -11.89
C ILE A 874 -36.01 28.97 -11.64
N THR A 875 -35.88 30.02 -12.46
CA THR A 875 -34.77 30.98 -12.38
C THR A 875 -34.72 31.68 -11.02
N ALA A 876 -35.87 32.04 -10.44
CA ALA A 876 -35.94 32.71 -9.15
C ALA A 876 -35.34 31.86 -8.01
N ILE A 877 -35.75 30.60 -7.89
CA ILE A 877 -35.26 29.71 -6.82
C ILE A 877 -33.80 29.29 -7.05
N VAL A 878 -33.37 29.12 -8.31
CA VAL A 878 -31.98 28.82 -8.65
C VAL A 878 -31.07 29.99 -8.28
N ASN A 879 -31.44 31.22 -8.62
CA ASN A 879 -30.66 32.41 -8.26
C ASN A 879 -30.54 32.59 -6.74
N ALA A 880 -31.66 32.46 -6.01
CA ALA A 880 -31.64 32.52 -4.55
C ALA A 880 -30.73 31.44 -3.95
N SER A 881 -30.74 30.22 -4.51
CA SER A 881 -29.89 29.12 -4.03
C SER A 881 -28.41 29.37 -4.32
N ASN A 882 -28.08 30.02 -5.44
CA ASN A 882 -26.72 30.37 -5.78
C ASN A 882 -26.19 31.52 -4.91
N GLU A 883 -27.05 32.46 -4.51
CA GLU A 883 -26.68 33.50 -3.55
C GLU A 883 -26.40 32.92 -2.16
N ASP A 884 -27.19 31.95 -1.72
CA ASP A 884 -26.97 31.19 -0.48
C ASP A 884 -25.66 30.39 -0.52
N ALA A 885 -25.42 29.65 -1.61
CA ALA A 885 -24.18 28.89 -1.82
C ALA A 885 -22.91 29.76 -1.71
N ASN A 886 -23.00 31.01 -2.15
CA ASN A 886 -21.90 31.96 -2.20
C ASN A 886 -21.87 32.93 -1.01
N ALA A 887 -22.75 32.72 -0.02
CA ALA A 887 -22.82 33.59 1.15
C ALA A 887 -21.51 33.53 1.95
N THR A 888 -21.07 34.69 2.44
CA THR A 888 -20.04 34.76 3.47
C THR A 888 -20.61 34.25 4.81
N PRO A 889 -19.78 33.86 5.79
CA PRO A 889 -20.27 33.43 7.09
C PRO A 889 -21.20 34.43 7.79
N ALA A 890 -21.07 35.73 7.51
CA ALA A 890 -21.93 36.78 8.07
C ALA A 890 -23.30 36.91 7.36
N GLN A 891 -23.45 36.32 6.17
CA GLN A 891 -24.65 36.44 5.32
C GLN A 891 -25.46 35.15 5.24
N GLU A 892 -24.88 34.01 5.63
CA GLU A 892 -25.43 32.66 5.47
C GLU A 892 -26.88 32.55 5.97
N GLU A 893 -27.15 32.98 7.21
CA GLU A 893 -28.51 32.93 7.76
C GLU A 893 -29.49 33.80 6.94
N ALA A 894 -29.10 35.01 6.56
CA ALA A 894 -29.98 35.89 5.79
C ALA A 894 -30.25 35.39 4.37
N LYS A 895 -29.24 34.78 3.71
CA LYS A 895 -29.38 34.24 2.36
C LYS A 895 -30.16 32.94 2.35
N GLU A 896 -29.97 32.09 3.34
CA GLU A 896 -30.78 30.88 3.49
C GLU A 896 -32.25 31.23 3.72
N GLN A 897 -32.56 32.22 4.58
CA GLN A 897 -33.94 32.67 4.78
C GLN A 897 -34.55 33.25 3.50
N ALA A 898 -33.77 33.98 2.69
CA ALA A 898 -34.23 34.47 1.38
C ALA A 898 -34.54 33.33 0.40
N LEU A 899 -33.73 32.26 0.40
CA LEU A 899 -33.99 31.06 -0.38
C LEU A 899 -35.25 30.33 0.10
N ILE A 900 -35.42 30.14 1.41
CA ILE A 900 -36.63 29.52 1.98
C ILE A 900 -37.88 30.31 1.57
N ALA A 901 -37.83 31.64 1.61
CA ALA A 901 -38.92 32.49 1.15
C ALA A 901 -39.22 32.29 -0.35
N ALA A 902 -38.19 32.25 -1.20
CA ALA A 902 -38.34 31.99 -2.63
C ALA A 902 -38.93 30.60 -2.93
N LEU A 903 -38.51 29.56 -2.20
CA LEU A 903 -39.03 28.21 -2.32
C LEU A 903 -40.49 28.10 -1.87
N ASN A 904 -40.88 28.82 -0.81
CA ASN A 904 -42.27 28.91 -0.38
C ASN A 904 -43.15 29.66 -1.40
N MET A 905 -42.65 30.73 -2.02
CA MET A 905 -43.35 31.40 -3.12
C MET A 905 -43.51 30.48 -4.32
N PHE A 906 -42.45 29.77 -4.72
CA PHE A 906 -42.47 28.79 -5.80
C PHE A 906 -43.52 27.71 -5.54
N LYS A 907 -43.47 27.06 -4.37
CA LYS A 907 -44.39 25.99 -4.00
C LYS A 907 -45.86 26.42 -4.01
N ASN A 908 -46.15 27.66 -3.59
CA ASN A 908 -47.51 28.19 -3.48
C ASN A 908 -47.97 28.97 -4.73
N ASP A 909 -47.20 28.94 -5.82
CA ASP A 909 -47.62 29.59 -7.06
C ASP A 909 -48.87 28.93 -7.63
N SER A 910 -49.83 29.74 -8.08
CA SER A 910 -51.10 29.29 -8.63
C SER A 910 -50.96 28.31 -9.80
N VAL A 911 -49.89 28.42 -10.60
CA VAL A 911 -49.61 27.51 -11.72
C VAL A 911 -49.25 26.10 -11.24
N LEU A 912 -48.73 25.98 -10.02
CA LEU A 912 -48.20 24.74 -9.47
C LEU A 912 -49.13 24.06 -8.44
N GLN A 913 -50.31 24.64 -8.17
CA GLN A 913 -51.23 24.21 -7.12
C GLN A 913 -51.69 22.74 -7.19
N ASN A 914 -51.59 22.12 -8.37
CA ASN A 914 -52.02 20.74 -8.62
C ASN A 914 -50.88 19.71 -8.48
N PHE A 915 -49.66 20.14 -8.15
CA PHE A 915 -48.49 19.26 -8.05
C PHE A 915 -48.02 19.08 -6.62
N MET A 916 -47.43 17.91 -6.34
CA MET A 916 -46.81 17.64 -5.05
C MET A 916 -45.36 18.10 -5.08
N ILE A 917 -45.06 19.16 -4.34
CA ILE A 917 -43.75 19.81 -4.34
C ILE A 917 -43.06 19.63 -2.99
N THR A 918 -41.84 19.10 -3.04
CA THR A 918 -40.92 19.08 -1.91
C THR A 918 -39.72 19.96 -2.21
N CYS A 919 -39.39 20.89 -1.32
CA CYS A 919 -38.24 21.79 -1.48
C CYS A 919 -37.17 21.52 -0.42
N TYR A 920 -35.92 21.82 -0.75
CA TYR A 920 -34.76 21.58 0.12
C TYR A 920 -33.81 22.78 0.14
N THR A 921 -33.22 23.06 1.30
CA THR A 921 -32.03 23.92 1.43
C THR A 921 -30.86 23.12 2.02
N TYR A 922 -29.64 23.59 1.79
CA TYR A 922 -28.42 22.88 2.14
C TYR A 922 -27.35 23.82 2.69
N ASN A 923 -26.54 23.30 3.59
CA ASN A 923 -25.17 23.78 3.79
C ASN A 923 -24.25 22.91 2.91
N PRO A 924 -23.68 23.46 1.81
CA PRO A 924 -22.83 22.69 0.91
C PRO A 924 -21.69 21.97 1.64
N LEU A 925 -21.47 20.70 1.31
CA LEU A 925 -20.50 19.78 1.95
C LEU A 925 -20.80 19.40 3.42
N VAL A 926 -21.93 19.84 3.98
CA VAL A 926 -22.39 19.46 5.32
C VAL A 926 -23.67 18.62 5.24
N GLY A 927 -24.71 19.14 4.59
CA GLY A 927 -25.96 18.41 4.38
C GLY A 927 -27.20 19.31 4.28
N ILE A 928 -28.38 18.70 4.25
CA ILE A 928 -29.69 19.39 4.21
C ILE A 928 -29.84 20.25 5.46
N THR A 929 -30.36 21.45 5.33
CA THR A 929 -30.69 22.34 6.45
C THR A 929 -32.19 22.48 6.65
N THR A 930 -32.97 22.52 5.56
CA THR A 930 -34.43 22.56 5.59
C THR A 930 -35.04 21.59 4.59
N ASN A 931 -36.09 20.88 5.00
CA ASN A 931 -36.99 20.12 4.12
C ASN A 931 -38.40 20.71 4.22
N ILE A 932 -38.98 21.10 3.08
CA ILE A 932 -40.33 21.66 2.97
C ILE A 932 -41.19 20.62 2.23
N PRO A 933 -41.80 19.66 2.94
CA PRO A 933 -42.65 18.63 2.34
C PRO A 933 -43.94 19.20 1.72
N PRO A 934 -44.68 18.44 0.90
CA PRO A 934 -45.89 18.92 0.23
C PRO A 934 -46.96 19.43 1.21
N ASN A 935 -47.10 18.78 2.38
CA ASN A 935 -48.04 19.20 3.43
C ASN A 935 -47.67 20.54 4.13
N GLY A 936 -46.47 21.08 3.89
CA GLY A 936 -46.00 22.36 4.42
C GLY A 936 -45.41 22.33 5.82
N ILE A 937 -45.37 21.19 6.50
CA ILE A 937 -44.76 21.06 7.84
C ILE A 937 -43.25 20.98 7.67
N MET A 938 -42.55 22.09 7.84
CA MET A 938 -41.10 22.13 7.59
C MET A 938 -40.32 21.39 8.67
N GLU A 939 -39.24 20.72 8.24
CA GLU A 939 -38.26 20.09 9.11
C GLU A 939 -36.92 20.85 9.00
N LEU A 940 -36.32 21.16 10.14
CA LEU A 940 -35.04 21.86 10.26
C LEU A 940 -33.98 20.90 10.78
N TYR A 941 -32.87 20.80 10.06
CA TYR A 941 -31.76 19.88 10.34
C TYR A 941 -30.62 20.65 10.99
N LYS A 942 -30.21 20.22 12.18
CA LYS A 942 -29.14 20.88 12.97
C LYS A 942 -27.94 19.95 13.11
N TYR A 943 -26.75 20.52 13.01
CA TYR A 943 -25.48 19.80 13.01
C TYR A 943 -24.62 20.14 14.23
N ASP A 944 -23.79 19.21 14.67
CA ASP A 944 -22.82 19.41 15.76
C ASP A 944 -21.55 20.16 15.30
N SER A 945 -20.55 20.31 16.18
CA SER A 945 -19.26 20.95 15.82
C SER A 945 -18.39 20.13 14.85
N PHE A 946 -18.75 18.86 14.61
CA PHE A 946 -18.10 17.97 13.66
C PHE A 946 -18.81 17.96 12.30
N ASN A 947 -19.84 18.79 12.13
CA ASN A 947 -20.72 18.83 10.96
C ASN A 947 -21.50 17.52 10.74
N ARG A 948 -21.84 16.80 11.83
CA ARG A 948 -22.71 15.62 11.80
C ARG A 948 -24.12 15.98 12.21
N LEU A 949 -25.13 15.32 11.63
CA LEU A 949 -26.53 15.60 11.94
C LEU A 949 -26.82 15.30 13.41
N LEU A 950 -27.14 16.32 14.20
CA LEU A 950 -27.41 16.21 15.64
C LEU A 950 -28.91 15.98 15.90
N LYS A 951 -29.77 16.79 15.27
CA LYS A 951 -31.21 16.73 15.48
C LYS A 951 -31.99 17.23 14.27
N VAL A 952 -33.21 16.72 14.13
CA VAL A 952 -34.25 17.22 13.23
C VAL A 952 -35.36 17.79 14.10
N VAL A 953 -35.74 19.03 13.88
CA VAL A 953 -36.79 19.73 14.63
C VAL A 953 -37.88 20.24 13.68
N ASP A 954 -39.09 20.41 14.19
CA ASP A 954 -40.15 21.10 13.45
C ASP A 954 -39.99 22.64 13.52
N VAL A 955 -40.92 23.36 12.89
CA VAL A 955 -40.96 24.84 12.87
C VAL A 955 -41.13 25.47 14.25
N ASP A 956 -41.75 24.74 15.20
CA ASP A 956 -41.96 25.19 16.58
C ASP A 956 -40.76 24.87 17.48
N GLY A 957 -39.75 24.18 16.93
CA GLY A 957 -38.52 23.80 17.62
C GLY A 957 -38.62 22.47 18.39
N ASN A 958 -39.72 21.71 18.23
CA ASN A 958 -39.85 20.40 18.86
C ASN A 958 -38.97 19.38 18.14
N THR A 959 -38.28 18.55 18.91
CA THR A 959 -37.44 17.48 18.35
C THR A 959 -38.29 16.38 17.72
N VAL A 960 -38.15 16.20 16.41
CA VAL A 960 -38.72 15.08 15.65
C VAL A 960 -37.79 13.87 15.74
N LYS A 961 -36.48 14.11 15.66
CA LYS A 961 -35.46 13.07 15.71
C LYS A 961 -34.17 13.61 16.32
N GLU A 962 -33.49 12.78 17.12
CA GLU A 962 -32.18 13.10 17.69
C GLU A 962 -31.18 11.97 17.41
N HIS A 963 -29.92 12.35 17.22
CA HIS A 963 -28.82 11.45 16.95
C HIS A 963 -27.74 11.60 18.02
N LEU A 964 -27.45 10.52 18.73
CA LEU A 964 -26.35 10.43 19.69
C LEU A 964 -25.20 9.63 19.07
N TYR A 965 -24.06 10.29 18.91
CA TYR A 965 -22.85 9.68 18.38
C TYR A 965 -21.98 9.16 19.51
N ASN A 966 -22.01 7.85 19.74
CA ASN A 966 -21.10 7.19 20.67
C ASN A 966 -19.85 6.78 19.90
N TYR A 967 -18.69 7.31 20.28
CA TYR A 967 -17.43 6.81 19.77
C TYR A 967 -17.17 5.44 20.40
N LYS A 968 -16.79 4.46 19.56
CA LYS A 968 -16.34 3.17 20.03
C LYS A 968 -14.91 3.36 20.53
N ASN A 969 -14.68 3.11 21.82
CA ASN A 969 -13.34 3.05 22.37
C ASN A 969 -12.57 1.82 21.87
#